data_AF-A0A2S7P9R4-F1
#
_entry.id   AF-A0A2S7P9R4-F1
#
_cell.length_a   1.000
_cell.length_b   1.000
_cell.length_c   1.000
_cell.angle_alpha   90.00
_cell.angle_beta   90.00
_cell.angle_gamma   90.00
#
_symmetry.space_group_name_H-M   'P 1'
#
loop_
_entity.id
_entity.type
_entity.pdbx_description
1 polymer ?
#
loop_
_entity_poly.entity_id
_entity_poly.type
_entity_poly.pdbx_seq_one_letter_code
_entity_poly.pdbx_strand_id
1 'polypeptide(L)'
;MEPQASELCNFCIGLIPPKEGSSLNRDHHPNMGLLERCSQDCLICRVLLGDWSLEKIRRRFPDIGNKAYESMALEVKVKEVRRVGSGISWAILEVDFYIRGFIYCSSFSITTCNAKSGSASLPIWRGATTSSSDKVFTLKSWLHDCETNHKNCKTPVRQLPKRLIDIGSLGVRPPRLVMSEDLHHQDIKYATLSYCWGNQNLCTYGENESSYKEGIPFQLIPRTLQDAMTLTYNLNIQYLWIDALCIIQDNDAEWKAEIPRMQDIYSGSSITIAATDAIDCSVGCFFPEPRELDKSEVFLTISNTGCDVGTIVRVQKGDIRTSAGYSALNTRGWVLQELVLSHRTVHCMRAGLYWECRSECRSEAGLVFDRAANHQSSVPVLSGNMRHATFKTWWKWIESYSRRHFSFWNDRLPALIGIVQYYQQATEDVPILGLWEGSFCQDLLWMRVTKLAEEVEPTPIEQIEFPSWTWLSCAYEIAYDFWKPSRGNDELNQDVHDHVNLVEWNVVWTSEPLISRIESSRLVLEGPVQEHMLSVAPQGKDHNPTYLDVDNEKPDFENRPFPWRCSGQFDDGPRISRVQYLCLLLRSRDSEENGKTYIRETFLILESDYSTDAYRRVGIGNFFGEERSFDPKLRRTISLL
;
A
#
# COMPACT_ATOMS: atom_id res chain seq x y z
N MET A 1 0.68 26.71 28.45
CA MET A 1 1.85 27.61 28.30
C MET A 1 2.23 27.55 26.84
N GLU A 2 2.18 28.69 26.14
CA GLU A 2 2.51 28.77 24.71
C GLU A 2 4.03 28.73 24.54
N PRO A 3 4.58 27.82 23.71
CA PRO A 3 5.99 27.83 23.33
C PRO A 3 6.41 29.17 22.72
N GLN A 4 7.48 29.78 23.23
CA GLN A 4 8.10 30.93 22.56
C GLN A 4 9.07 30.45 21.47
N ALA A 5 9.40 31.30 20.50
CA ALA A 5 10.37 31.01 19.43
C ALA A 5 11.76 30.53 19.93
N SER A 6 12.04 30.64 21.23
CA SER A 6 13.20 30.08 21.92
C SER A 6 13.23 28.54 22.01
N GLU A 7 12.14 27.84 21.69
CA GLU A 7 12.04 26.36 21.74
C GLU A 7 12.41 25.66 20.41
N LEU A 8 13.05 26.37 19.49
CA LEU A 8 13.50 25.83 18.20
C LEU A 8 14.94 26.24 17.90
N CYS A 9 15.73 25.32 17.36
CA CYS A 9 17.08 25.65 16.88
C CYS A 9 17.02 26.49 15.59
N ASN A 10 18.09 27.22 15.28
CA ASN A 10 18.17 28.10 14.09
C ASN A 10 17.81 27.40 12.77
N PHE A 11 18.16 26.13 12.63
CA PHE A 11 17.79 25.35 11.45
C PHE A 11 16.28 25.07 11.40
N CYS A 12 15.70 24.58 12.49
CA CYS A 12 14.27 24.28 12.58
C CYS A 12 13.40 25.53 12.39
N ILE A 13 13.84 26.69 12.88
CA ILE A 13 13.20 27.99 12.58
C ILE A 13 13.22 28.26 11.08
N GLY A 14 14.33 27.97 10.40
CA GLY A 14 14.47 28.13 8.94
C GLY A 14 13.53 27.25 8.10
N LEU A 15 12.97 26.20 8.67
CA LEU A 15 11.98 25.33 8.01
C LEU A 15 10.55 25.88 8.07
N ILE A 16 10.31 26.99 8.79
CA ILE A 16 8.97 27.47 9.11
C ILE A 16 8.77 28.93 8.63
N PRO A 17 7.81 29.20 7.72
CA PRO A 17 7.05 28.23 6.94
C PRO A 17 7.94 27.59 5.86
N PRO A 18 7.64 26.36 5.42
CA PRO A 18 8.34 25.75 4.29
C PRO A 18 8.32 26.62 3.02
N LYS A 19 9.45 26.68 2.30
CA LYS A 19 9.60 27.50 1.08
C LYS A 19 10.19 26.67 -0.06
N GLU A 20 9.63 26.78 -1.26
CA GLU A 20 10.22 26.20 -2.47
C GLU A 20 11.61 26.79 -2.72
N GLY A 21 12.54 25.97 -3.22
CA GLY A 21 13.92 26.39 -3.48
C GLY A 21 14.76 26.63 -2.22
N SER A 22 14.23 26.35 -1.01
CA SER A 22 15.07 26.14 0.16
C SER A 22 15.81 24.81 0.00
N SER A 23 16.80 24.74 -0.90
CA SER A 23 17.90 23.81 -0.72
C SER A 23 18.60 24.24 0.55
N LEU A 24 18.08 23.78 1.70
CA LEU A 24 18.84 23.83 2.93
C LEU A 24 19.94 22.78 2.78
N ASN A 25 20.93 23.07 1.93
CA ASN A 25 22.29 22.53 2.00
C ASN A 25 22.97 23.09 3.26
N ARG A 26 22.28 22.97 4.39
CA ARG A 26 22.76 23.28 5.72
C ARG A 26 22.54 22.00 6.49
N ASP A 27 23.60 21.43 7.02
CA ASP A 27 23.46 20.29 7.90
C ASP A 27 22.59 20.71 9.09
N HIS A 28 21.43 20.07 9.27
CA HIS A 28 20.58 20.31 10.44
C HIS A 28 21.41 20.10 11.71
N HIS A 29 21.99 18.91 11.80
CA HIS A 29 23.07 18.51 12.68
C HIS A 29 23.90 17.46 11.92
N PRO A 30 25.23 17.57 11.86
CA PRO A 30 26.05 16.65 11.08
C PRO A 30 26.16 15.26 11.71
N ASN A 31 25.74 15.10 12.97
CA ASN A 31 25.73 13.81 13.65
C ASN A 31 24.67 13.68 14.75
N MET A 32 24.45 12.44 15.19
CA MET A 32 23.48 12.11 16.25
C MET A 32 23.76 12.78 17.58
N GLY A 33 25.02 12.92 18.00
CA GLY A 33 25.36 13.55 19.29
C GLY A 33 24.99 15.04 19.35
N LEU A 34 24.98 15.74 18.22
CA LEU A 34 24.48 17.11 18.12
C LEU A 34 22.94 17.16 18.10
N LEU A 35 22.29 16.26 17.36
CA LEU A 35 20.83 16.15 17.36
C LEU A 35 20.30 15.85 18.78
N GLU A 36 20.94 14.94 19.51
CA GLU A 36 20.56 14.58 20.87
C GLU A 36 20.68 15.75 21.84
N ARG A 37 21.77 16.52 21.76
CA ARG A 37 21.91 17.76 22.56
C ARG A 37 20.85 18.80 22.21
N CYS A 38 20.62 19.05 20.93
CA CYS A 38 19.61 20.02 20.50
C CYS A 38 18.17 19.58 20.80
N SER A 39 17.88 18.28 20.91
CA SER A 39 16.55 17.76 21.26
C SER A 39 16.07 18.13 22.67
N GLN A 40 16.98 18.56 23.55
CA GLN A 40 16.65 19.03 24.89
C GLN A 40 15.84 20.33 24.80
N ASP A 41 16.26 21.24 23.92
CA ASP A 41 15.69 22.59 23.81
C ASP A 41 14.86 22.81 22.53
N CYS A 42 14.97 21.91 21.53
CA CYS A 42 14.24 22.00 20.27
C CYS A 42 13.21 20.86 20.12
N LEU A 43 11.92 21.22 20.07
CA LEU A 43 10.83 20.26 19.95
C LEU A 43 10.88 19.44 18.65
N ILE A 44 11.27 20.06 17.53
CA ILE A 44 11.38 19.37 16.24
C ILE A 44 12.54 18.37 16.27
N CYS A 45 13.72 18.77 16.79
CA CYS A 45 14.84 17.85 16.98
C CYS A 45 14.46 16.65 17.85
N ARG A 46 13.59 16.84 18.83
CA ARG A 46 13.08 15.77 19.70
C ARG A 46 12.23 14.75 18.94
N VAL A 47 11.37 15.19 18.03
CA VAL A 47 10.59 14.29 17.16
C VAL A 47 11.52 13.52 16.22
N LEU A 48 12.48 14.21 15.59
CA LEU A 48 13.46 13.57 14.71
C LEU A 48 14.31 12.52 15.43
N LEU A 49 14.76 12.83 16.66
CA LEU A 49 15.50 11.89 17.51
C LEU A 49 14.61 10.72 17.95
N GLY A 50 13.30 10.93 18.09
CA GLY A 50 12.36 9.94 18.57
C GLY A 50 12.45 8.60 17.84
N ASP A 51 12.76 8.59 16.54
CA ASP A 51 12.93 7.38 15.74
C ASP A 51 14.32 6.75 15.78
N TRP A 52 15.31 7.53 16.16
CA TRP A 52 16.72 7.16 16.04
C TRP A 52 17.44 7.25 17.37
N SER A 53 16.72 7.16 18.49
CA SER A 53 17.34 7.10 19.80
C SER A 53 18.32 5.93 19.87
N LEU A 54 19.38 6.06 20.68
CA LEU A 54 20.35 5.00 20.88
C LEU A 54 19.70 3.66 21.23
N GLU A 55 18.62 3.68 22.01
CA GLU A 55 17.84 2.49 22.34
C GLU A 55 17.22 1.83 21.10
N LYS A 56 16.56 2.60 20.23
CA LYS A 56 15.95 2.08 19.00
C LYS A 56 17.00 1.56 18.03
N ILE A 57 18.10 2.28 17.85
CA ILE A 57 19.19 1.83 16.98
C ILE A 57 19.79 0.54 17.51
N ARG A 58 19.96 0.38 18.83
CA ARG A 58 20.44 -0.87 19.43
C ARG A 58 19.54 -2.07 19.22
N ARG A 59 18.23 -1.88 19.06
CA ARG A 59 17.32 -2.97 18.70
C ARG A 59 17.65 -3.55 17.32
N ARG A 60 18.13 -2.72 16.41
CA ARG A 60 18.53 -3.13 15.04
C ARG A 60 20.01 -3.46 14.92
N PHE A 61 20.87 -2.81 15.71
CA PHE A 61 22.31 -2.99 15.73
C PHE A 61 22.80 -3.14 17.18
N PRO A 62 22.67 -4.34 17.77
CA PRO A 62 22.99 -4.58 19.18
C PRO A 62 24.41 -4.17 19.57
N ASP A 63 25.36 -4.33 18.65
CA ASP A 63 26.79 -4.05 18.87
C ASP A 63 27.16 -2.56 18.80
N ILE A 64 26.18 -1.66 18.66
CA ILE A 64 26.47 -0.24 18.49
C ILE A 64 26.85 0.42 19.82
N GLY A 65 28.12 0.83 19.92
CA GLY A 65 28.64 1.58 21.06
C GLY A 65 28.25 3.07 21.03
N ASN A 66 28.23 3.72 22.20
CA ASN A 66 27.83 5.14 22.34
C ASN A 66 28.64 6.06 21.41
N LYS A 67 29.97 5.92 21.37
CA LYS A 67 30.84 6.73 20.50
C LYS A 67 30.50 6.59 19.02
N ALA A 68 30.20 5.36 18.58
CA ALA A 68 29.83 5.09 17.19
C ALA A 68 28.48 5.75 16.87
N TYR A 69 27.50 5.60 17.77
CA TYR A 69 26.21 6.27 17.68
C TYR A 69 26.36 7.79 17.59
N GLU A 70 27.07 8.42 18.54
CA GLU A 70 27.27 9.88 18.58
C GLU A 70 27.90 10.42 17.29
N SER A 71 28.76 9.63 16.63
CA SER A 71 29.45 9.98 15.39
C SER A 71 28.68 9.68 14.09
N MET A 72 27.53 9.00 14.16
CA MET A 72 26.73 8.66 12.97
C MET A 72 26.35 9.90 12.19
N ALA A 73 26.65 9.91 10.89
CA ALA A 73 26.30 11.01 10.02
C ALA A 73 24.80 11.04 9.75
N LEU A 74 24.27 12.26 9.72
CA LEU A 74 22.86 12.57 9.52
C LEU A 74 22.73 13.62 8.41
N GLU A 75 21.80 13.41 7.50
CA GLU A 75 21.45 14.39 6.47
C GLU A 75 19.93 14.62 6.46
N VAL A 76 19.49 15.88 6.44
CA VAL A 76 18.06 16.24 6.36
C VAL A 76 17.78 16.88 5.01
N LYS A 77 16.95 16.23 4.19
CA LYS A 77 16.57 16.65 2.85
C LYS A 77 15.10 17.09 2.85
N VAL A 78 14.83 18.25 2.29
CA VAL A 78 13.45 18.64 1.99
C VAL A 78 13.09 18.00 0.64
N LYS A 79 12.20 17.00 0.64
CA LYS A 79 11.81 16.26 -0.57
C LYS A 79 10.76 16.96 -1.38
N GLU A 80 9.79 17.54 -0.69
CA GLU A 80 8.64 18.16 -1.30
C GLU A 80 8.23 19.35 -0.44
N VAL A 81 7.89 20.47 -1.07
CA VAL A 81 7.31 21.63 -0.41
C VAL A 81 6.09 22.05 -1.20
N ARG A 82 5.00 22.35 -0.50
CA ARG A 82 3.79 22.85 -1.11
C ARG A 82 3.18 23.97 -0.28
N ARG A 83 2.75 25.02 -0.97
CA ARG A 83 1.90 26.05 -0.37
C ARG A 83 0.49 25.88 -0.89
N VAL A 84 -0.45 25.76 0.04
CA VAL A 84 -1.87 25.69 -0.27
C VAL A 84 -2.42 27.11 -0.12
N GLY A 85 -3.18 27.59 -1.11
CA GLY A 85 -3.68 28.98 -1.20
C GLY A 85 -4.53 29.46 -0.01
N SER A 86 -4.80 28.59 0.95
CA SER A 86 -5.58 28.82 2.17
C SER A 86 -4.74 29.26 3.39
N GLY A 87 -3.46 29.60 3.20
CA GLY A 87 -2.56 29.97 4.30
C GLY A 87 -1.88 28.79 5.00
N ILE A 88 -1.99 27.59 4.41
CA ILE A 88 -1.30 26.38 4.85
C ILE A 88 -0.03 26.18 4.01
N SER A 89 1.09 25.87 4.64
CA SER A 89 2.30 25.38 3.94
C SER A 89 2.70 24.04 4.52
N TRP A 90 3.13 23.12 3.66
CA TRP A 90 3.47 21.75 4.03
C TRP A 90 4.77 21.33 3.35
N ALA A 91 5.54 20.48 4.02
CA ALA A 91 6.73 19.87 3.46
C ALA A 91 6.97 18.47 4.00
N ILE A 92 7.59 17.63 3.15
CA ILE A 92 8.19 16.35 3.56
C ILE A 92 9.67 16.56 3.79
N LEU A 93 10.11 16.19 4.99
CA LEU A 93 11.50 16.05 5.35
C LEU A 93 11.88 14.58 5.29
N GLU A 94 12.88 14.24 4.50
CA GLU A 94 13.58 12.97 4.56
C GLU A 94 14.84 13.15 5.42
N VAL A 95 15.09 12.19 6.28
CA VAL A 95 16.19 12.19 7.23
C VAL A 95 16.97 10.91 7.01
N ASP A 96 18.14 11.05 6.41
CA ASP A 96 19.04 9.96 6.05
C ASP A 96 20.13 9.79 7.13
N PHE A 97 20.31 8.56 7.58
CA PHE A 97 21.34 8.15 8.53
C PHE A 97 22.31 7.20 7.87
N TYR A 98 23.60 7.45 8.05
CA TYR A 98 24.65 6.63 7.48
C TYR A 98 25.28 5.76 8.56
N ILE A 99 25.07 4.45 8.47
CA ILE A 99 25.59 3.47 9.43
C ILE A 99 26.39 2.42 8.67
N ARG A 100 27.69 2.33 8.94
CA ARG A 100 28.61 1.35 8.32
C ARG A 100 28.53 1.33 6.77
N GLY A 101 28.31 2.48 6.14
CA GLY A 101 28.19 2.60 4.68
C GLY A 101 26.78 2.37 4.11
N PHE A 102 25.80 2.02 4.94
CA PHE A 102 24.39 1.89 4.55
C PHE A 102 23.60 3.15 4.90
N ILE A 103 22.58 3.45 4.08
CA ILE A 103 21.67 4.58 4.28
C ILE A 103 20.35 4.06 4.85
N TYR A 104 19.92 4.64 5.97
CA TYR A 104 18.61 4.43 6.56
C TYR A 104 17.81 5.72 6.50
N CYS A 105 16.56 5.65 6.06
CA CYS A 105 15.73 6.82 5.85
C CYS A 105 14.54 6.85 6.82
N SER A 106 14.21 8.03 7.34
CA SER A 106 12.91 8.33 7.94
C SER A 106 12.30 9.57 7.30
N SER A 107 10.98 9.57 7.17
CA SER A 107 10.25 10.74 6.68
C SER A 107 9.47 11.40 7.81
N PHE A 108 9.32 12.72 7.73
CA PHE A 108 8.52 13.54 8.63
C PHE A 108 7.77 14.59 7.81
N SER A 109 6.56 14.93 8.22
CA SER A 109 5.82 16.03 7.63
C SER A 109 5.81 17.24 8.57
N ILE A 110 6.06 18.42 8.00
CA ILE A 110 5.87 19.69 8.69
C ILE A 110 4.73 20.42 8.00
N THR A 111 3.66 20.66 8.74
CA THR A 111 2.52 21.45 8.28
C THR A 111 2.42 22.72 9.10
N THR A 112 2.26 23.85 8.44
CA THR A 112 2.17 25.18 9.06
C THR A 112 0.90 25.86 8.61
N CYS A 113 0.26 26.59 9.51
CA CYS A 113 -0.92 27.40 9.24
C CYS A 113 -0.68 28.83 9.70
N ASN A 114 -0.93 29.80 8.82
CA ASN A 114 -0.96 31.21 9.20
C ASN A 114 -2.15 31.45 10.13
N ALA A 115 -1.89 31.96 11.34
CA ALA A 115 -2.93 32.14 12.37
C ALA A 115 -4.03 33.15 11.98
N LYS A 116 -3.80 34.01 10.97
CA LYS A 116 -4.81 34.95 10.43
C LYS A 116 -5.55 34.41 9.20
N SER A 117 -5.18 33.22 8.72
CA SER A 117 -5.85 32.62 7.56
C SER A 117 -7.19 31.99 7.95
N GLY A 118 -8.10 31.86 6.97
CA GLY A 118 -9.36 31.12 7.17
C GLY A 118 -9.14 29.68 7.63
N SER A 119 -8.02 29.05 7.24
CA SER A 119 -7.68 27.69 7.65
C SER A 119 -7.45 27.55 9.15
N ALA A 120 -7.03 28.62 9.85
CA ALA A 120 -6.83 28.59 11.30
C ALA A 120 -8.15 28.31 12.08
N SER A 121 -9.30 28.46 11.42
CA SER A 121 -10.60 28.10 12.00
C SER A 121 -10.86 26.59 12.07
N LEU A 122 -10.12 25.77 11.30
CA LEU A 122 -10.26 24.31 11.33
C LEU A 122 -9.91 23.77 12.72
N PRO A 123 -10.67 22.80 13.26
CA PRO A 123 -10.47 22.33 14.62
C PRO A 123 -9.05 21.85 14.95
N ILE A 124 -8.37 21.22 13.99
CA ILE A 124 -7.00 20.71 14.11
C ILE A 124 -5.96 21.78 14.50
N TRP A 125 -6.25 23.06 14.27
CA TRP A 125 -5.36 24.18 14.58
C TRP A 125 -5.67 24.83 15.94
N ARG A 126 -6.70 24.39 16.66
CA ARG A 126 -7.11 24.97 17.95
C ARG A 126 -6.33 24.40 19.14
N GLY A 127 -5.72 23.23 18.99
CA GLY A 127 -4.96 22.56 20.04
C GLY A 127 -4.25 21.33 19.50
N ALA A 128 -3.50 20.63 20.37
CA ALA A 128 -2.74 19.44 19.98
C ALA A 128 -3.63 18.28 19.52
N THR A 129 -4.83 18.14 20.08
CA THR A 129 -5.81 17.08 19.81
C THR A 129 -7.11 17.65 19.26
N THR A 130 -7.91 16.83 18.59
CA THR A 130 -9.27 17.16 18.14
C THR A 130 -10.31 16.23 18.77
N SER A 131 -11.46 16.80 19.13
CA SER A 131 -12.57 16.04 19.73
C SER A 131 -13.28 15.17 18.69
N SER A 132 -14.04 14.16 19.13
CA SER A 132 -14.88 13.37 18.21
C SER A 132 -15.91 14.22 17.47
N SER A 133 -16.45 15.27 18.12
CA SER A 133 -17.35 16.24 17.47
C SER A 133 -16.67 17.06 16.37
N ASP A 134 -15.42 17.47 16.58
CA ASP A 134 -14.64 18.20 15.57
C ASP A 134 -14.35 17.33 14.34
N LYS A 135 -14.03 16.06 14.59
CA LYS A 135 -13.82 15.06 13.54
C LYS A 135 -15.10 14.83 12.74
N VAL A 136 -16.23 14.66 13.40
CA VAL A 136 -17.55 14.55 12.75
C VAL A 136 -17.87 15.79 11.91
N PHE A 137 -17.64 17.00 12.45
CA PHE A 137 -17.86 18.25 11.71
C PHE A 137 -17.03 18.30 10.42
N THR A 138 -15.76 17.92 10.52
CA THR A 138 -14.84 17.86 9.37
C THR A 138 -15.33 16.87 8.32
N LEU A 139 -15.75 15.67 8.73
CA LEU A 139 -16.24 14.64 7.81
C LEU A 139 -17.54 15.03 7.12
N LYS A 140 -18.47 15.69 7.82
CA LYS A 140 -19.69 16.23 7.19
C LYS A 140 -19.35 17.20 6.07
N SER A 141 -18.41 18.10 6.32
CA SER A 141 -17.95 19.09 5.34
C SER A 141 -17.34 18.41 4.11
N TRP A 142 -16.42 17.47 4.30
CA TRP A 142 -15.80 16.74 3.19
C TRP A 142 -16.77 15.87 2.41
N LEU A 143 -17.67 15.16 3.09
CA LEU A 143 -18.68 14.35 2.42
C LEU A 143 -19.61 15.21 1.57
N HIS A 144 -20.13 16.32 2.13
CA HIS A 144 -21.00 17.24 1.42
C HIS A 144 -20.33 17.84 0.19
N ASP A 145 -19.11 18.34 0.33
CA ASP A 145 -18.34 18.90 -0.77
C ASP A 145 -18.05 17.85 -1.86
N CYS A 146 -17.72 16.62 -1.47
CA CYS A 146 -17.51 15.53 -2.42
C CYS A 146 -18.80 15.13 -3.16
N GLU A 147 -19.94 15.03 -2.48
CA GLU A 147 -21.24 14.73 -3.10
C GLU A 147 -21.70 15.84 -4.06
N THR A 148 -21.39 17.10 -3.77
CA THR A 148 -21.84 18.26 -4.54
C THR A 148 -20.92 18.60 -5.72
N ASN A 149 -19.60 18.55 -5.51
CA ASN A 149 -18.64 19.13 -6.45
C ASN A 149 -17.84 18.08 -7.25
N HIS A 150 -17.73 16.83 -6.79
CA HIS A 150 -16.91 15.81 -7.47
C HIS A 150 -17.73 14.92 -8.40
N LYS A 151 -17.65 15.21 -9.71
CA LYS A 151 -18.35 14.45 -10.76
C LYS A 151 -18.01 12.95 -10.76
N ASN A 152 -16.75 12.60 -10.52
CA ASN A 152 -16.26 11.22 -10.52
C ASN A 152 -16.57 10.46 -9.22
N CYS A 153 -17.17 11.11 -8.23
CA CYS A 153 -17.50 10.51 -6.94
C CYS A 153 -19.00 10.17 -6.81
N LYS A 154 -19.80 10.32 -7.87
CA LYS A 154 -21.20 9.91 -7.83
C LYS A 154 -21.27 8.40 -7.54
N THR A 155 -21.90 8.05 -6.43
CA THR A 155 -22.09 6.65 -6.06
C THR A 155 -23.00 5.99 -7.08
N PRO A 156 -22.57 4.89 -7.74
CA PRO A 156 -23.40 4.17 -8.68
C PRO A 156 -24.57 3.53 -7.95
N VAL A 157 -25.71 3.42 -8.63
CA VAL A 157 -26.83 2.61 -8.13
C VAL A 157 -26.40 1.15 -8.20
N ARG A 158 -26.25 0.52 -7.04
CA ARG A 158 -25.90 -0.89 -6.87
C ARG A 158 -27.01 -1.62 -6.13
N GLN A 159 -27.02 -2.94 -6.25
CA GLN A 159 -27.87 -3.75 -5.39
C GLN A 159 -27.44 -3.59 -3.94
N LEU A 160 -28.41 -3.44 -3.04
CA LEU A 160 -28.13 -3.40 -1.61
C LEU A 160 -27.56 -4.75 -1.14
N PRO A 161 -26.63 -4.78 -0.16
CA PRO A 161 -26.22 -6.02 0.48
C PRO A 161 -27.43 -6.79 1.02
N LYS A 162 -27.33 -8.10 1.22
CA LYS A 162 -28.49 -8.89 1.70
C LYS A 162 -29.06 -8.36 3.02
N ARG A 163 -28.18 -7.90 3.91
CA ARG A 163 -28.55 -7.31 5.20
C ARG A 163 -27.81 -6.00 5.44
N LEU A 164 -28.42 -5.16 6.26
CA LEU A 164 -27.83 -3.93 6.79
C LEU A 164 -28.10 -3.87 8.29
N ILE A 165 -27.35 -3.04 9.00
CA ILE A 165 -27.64 -2.67 10.38
C ILE A 165 -28.39 -1.34 10.35
N ASP A 166 -29.64 -1.34 10.77
CA ASP A 166 -30.36 -0.11 11.12
C ASP A 166 -29.81 0.36 12.47
N ILE A 167 -28.99 1.40 12.45
CA ILE A 167 -28.36 1.94 13.67
C ILE A 167 -29.38 2.58 14.62
N GLY A 168 -30.62 2.78 14.15
CA GLY A 168 -31.70 3.38 14.88
C GLY A 168 -31.41 4.81 15.32
N SER A 169 -31.93 5.16 16.49
CA SER A 169 -31.65 6.43 17.15
C SER A 169 -30.76 6.13 18.34
N LEU A 170 -29.50 6.58 18.28
CA LEU A 170 -28.49 6.29 19.31
C LEU A 170 -29.04 6.62 20.72
N GLY A 171 -29.05 5.61 21.59
CA GLY A 171 -29.52 5.72 22.97
C GLY A 171 -31.04 5.60 23.18
N VAL A 172 -31.84 5.50 22.12
CA VAL A 172 -33.31 5.32 22.22
C VAL A 172 -33.73 3.92 21.78
N ARG A 173 -33.22 3.47 20.62
CA ARG A 173 -33.52 2.16 20.05
C ARG A 173 -32.20 1.45 19.76
N PRO A 174 -32.03 0.18 20.18
CA PRO A 174 -30.82 -0.55 19.88
C PRO A 174 -30.64 -0.71 18.37
N PRO A 175 -29.38 -0.76 17.88
CA PRO A 175 -29.11 -1.11 16.50
C PRO A 175 -29.61 -2.54 16.23
N ARG A 176 -30.12 -2.79 15.03
CA ARG A 176 -30.66 -4.11 14.67
C ARG A 176 -30.35 -4.49 13.24
N LEU A 177 -30.30 -5.79 12.98
CA LEU A 177 -30.13 -6.36 11.65
C LEU A 177 -31.45 -6.26 10.87
N VAL A 178 -31.39 -5.80 9.62
CA VAL A 178 -32.56 -5.69 8.73
C VAL A 178 -32.24 -6.32 7.38
N MET A 179 -33.26 -6.94 6.76
CA MET A 179 -33.14 -7.46 5.41
C MET A 179 -33.35 -6.32 4.42
N SER A 180 -32.51 -6.22 3.40
CA SER A 180 -32.63 -5.13 2.42
C SER A 180 -33.89 -5.20 1.58
N GLU A 181 -34.47 -6.40 1.40
CA GLU A 181 -35.74 -6.59 0.68
C GLU A 181 -36.96 -5.99 1.41
N ASP A 182 -36.87 -5.85 2.74
CA ASP A 182 -37.92 -5.23 3.57
C ASP A 182 -37.83 -3.70 3.56
N LEU A 183 -36.80 -3.13 2.94
CA LEU A 183 -36.60 -1.68 2.91
C LEU A 183 -37.29 -1.08 1.68
N HIS A 184 -38.49 -0.53 1.88
CA HIS A 184 -39.36 -0.03 0.81
C HIS A 184 -39.01 1.38 0.27
N HIS A 185 -37.89 1.98 0.69
CA HIS A 185 -37.51 3.32 0.28
C HIS A 185 -36.68 3.32 -1.01
N GLN A 186 -36.97 4.27 -1.90
CA GLN A 186 -36.06 4.63 -2.98
C GLN A 186 -34.86 5.39 -2.36
N ASP A 187 -33.65 5.13 -2.87
CA ASP A 187 -32.39 5.79 -2.47
C ASP A 187 -31.88 5.52 -1.04
N ILE A 188 -31.75 4.25 -0.67
CA ILE A 188 -31.17 3.85 0.62
C ILE A 188 -29.67 4.13 0.66
N LYS A 189 -29.26 5.06 1.53
CA LYS A 189 -27.85 5.33 1.84
C LYS A 189 -27.38 4.46 3.00
N TYR A 190 -26.21 3.84 2.84
CA TYR A 190 -25.52 3.12 3.91
C TYR A 190 -24.03 3.43 3.91
N ALA A 191 -23.39 3.26 5.06
CA ALA A 191 -21.94 3.26 5.21
C ALA A 191 -21.42 1.82 5.33
N THR A 192 -20.13 1.63 5.12
CA THR A 192 -19.41 0.36 5.31
C THR A 192 -18.31 0.56 6.34
N LEU A 193 -18.00 -0.46 7.14
CA LEU A 193 -16.88 -0.45 8.08
C LEU A 193 -15.77 -1.39 7.59
N SER A 194 -14.55 -0.86 7.50
CA SER A 194 -13.32 -1.64 7.31
C SER A 194 -12.51 -1.59 8.60
N TYR A 195 -12.27 -2.75 9.22
CA TYR A 195 -11.62 -2.83 10.53
C TYR A 195 -10.88 -4.16 10.76
N CYS A 196 -9.93 -4.15 11.68
CA CYS A 196 -9.34 -5.39 12.19
C CYS A 196 -10.29 -6.03 13.19
N TRP A 197 -10.74 -7.25 12.89
CA TRP A 197 -11.57 -8.06 13.79
C TRP A 197 -10.87 -8.30 15.14
N GLY A 198 -9.70 -8.96 15.14
CA GLY A 198 -9.03 -9.40 16.36
C GLY A 198 -9.66 -10.67 16.95
N ASN A 199 -9.46 -10.89 18.25
CA ASN A 199 -9.86 -12.13 18.95
C ASN A 199 -11.27 -12.08 19.58
N GLN A 200 -11.90 -10.91 19.66
CA GLN A 200 -13.21 -10.71 20.30
C GLN A 200 -14.22 -10.19 19.27
N ASN A 201 -14.87 -11.09 18.53
CA ASN A 201 -15.74 -10.67 17.42
C ASN A 201 -17.21 -10.87 17.76
N LEU A 202 -17.98 -9.78 17.70
CA LEU A 202 -19.44 -9.86 17.65
C LEU A 202 -19.83 -10.26 16.23
N CYS A 203 -20.25 -11.51 16.05
CA CYS A 203 -20.62 -12.06 14.76
C CYS A 203 -22.08 -12.52 14.72
N THR A 204 -22.66 -12.54 13.52
CA THR A 204 -23.94 -13.17 13.27
C THR A 204 -23.74 -14.63 12.88
N TYR A 205 -24.46 -15.52 13.56
CA TYR A 205 -24.56 -16.95 13.30
C TYR A 205 -26.04 -17.30 13.12
N GLY A 206 -26.32 -18.49 12.58
CA GLY A 206 -27.70 -18.95 12.39
C GLY A 206 -28.54 -18.90 13.67
N GLU A 207 -27.93 -19.18 14.83
CA GLU A 207 -28.60 -19.18 16.13
C GLU A 207 -28.98 -17.79 16.66
N ASN A 208 -28.25 -16.74 16.28
CA ASN A 208 -28.44 -15.39 16.84
C ASN A 208 -29.02 -14.38 15.83
N GLU A 209 -29.20 -14.77 14.56
CA GLU A 209 -29.78 -13.91 13.52
C GLU A 209 -31.13 -13.33 13.95
N SER A 210 -32.02 -14.18 14.50
CA SER A 210 -33.36 -13.75 14.91
C SER A 210 -33.33 -12.73 16.04
N SER A 211 -32.45 -12.91 17.04
CA SER A 211 -32.32 -11.95 18.14
C SER A 211 -31.71 -10.62 17.66
N TYR A 212 -30.73 -10.66 16.75
CA TYR A 212 -30.13 -9.47 16.18
C TYR A 212 -31.10 -8.68 15.29
N LYS A 213 -32.11 -9.33 14.67
CA LYS A 213 -33.21 -8.66 13.97
C LYS A 213 -34.12 -7.86 14.91
N GLU A 214 -34.27 -8.30 16.15
CA GLU A 214 -35.02 -7.58 17.19
C GLU A 214 -34.18 -6.44 17.80
N GLY A 215 -32.90 -6.70 18.06
CA GLY A 215 -31.96 -5.71 18.55
C GLY A 215 -30.65 -6.33 19.02
N ILE A 216 -29.54 -5.68 18.65
CA ILE A 216 -28.19 -6.03 19.09
C ILE A 216 -27.91 -5.29 20.41
N PRO A 217 -27.63 -6.00 21.53
CA PRO A 217 -27.33 -5.34 22.79
C PRO A 217 -26.09 -4.45 22.70
N PHE A 218 -26.26 -3.15 22.94
CA PHE A 218 -25.20 -2.16 22.73
C PHE A 218 -23.93 -2.45 23.55
N GLN A 219 -24.08 -3.02 24.76
CA GLN A 219 -22.95 -3.36 25.62
C GLN A 219 -22.05 -4.47 25.06
N LEU A 220 -22.57 -5.29 24.13
CA LEU A 220 -21.80 -6.35 23.48
C LEU A 220 -21.05 -5.84 22.23
N ILE A 221 -21.38 -4.64 21.76
CA ILE A 221 -20.78 -4.07 20.54
C ILE A 221 -19.38 -3.56 20.88
N PRO A 222 -18.32 -4.04 20.22
CA PRO A 222 -16.96 -3.54 20.45
C PRO A 222 -16.80 -2.05 20.12
N ARG A 223 -15.79 -1.41 20.70
CA ARG A 223 -15.60 0.04 20.62
C ARG A 223 -15.49 0.55 19.18
N THR A 224 -14.78 -0.16 18.31
CA THR A 224 -14.64 0.23 16.88
C THR A 224 -15.99 0.25 16.17
N LEU A 225 -16.85 -0.74 16.44
CA LEU A 225 -18.19 -0.80 15.85
C LEU A 225 -19.10 0.29 16.43
N GLN A 226 -19.02 0.57 17.74
CA GLN A 226 -19.76 1.68 18.35
C GLN A 226 -19.38 3.04 17.76
N ASP A 227 -18.07 3.30 17.59
CA ASP A 227 -17.58 4.53 16.99
C ASP A 227 -18.05 4.65 15.52
N ALA A 228 -18.03 3.54 14.77
CA ALA A 228 -18.53 3.50 13.39
C ALA A 228 -20.04 3.77 13.30
N MET A 229 -20.85 3.18 14.18
CA MET A 229 -22.29 3.48 14.28
C MET A 229 -22.52 4.95 14.63
N THR A 230 -21.73 5.49 15.56
CA THR A 230 -21.79 6.91 15.97
C THR A 230 -21.45 7.84 14.82
N LEU A 231 -20.39 7.54 14.07
CA LEU A 231 -20.01 8.28 12.86
C LEU A 231 -21.13 8.24 11.81
N THR A 232 -21.65 7.05 11.53
CA THR A 232 -22.70 6.82 10.52
C THR A 232 -23.95 7.64 10.85
N TYR A 233 -24.44 7.55 12.09
CA TYR A 233 -25.58 8.32 12.58
C TYR A 233 -25.33 9.82 12.44
N ASN A 234 -24.16 10.29 12.88
CA ASN A 234 -23.85 11.71 12.82
C ASN A 234 -23.75 12.21 11.38
N LEU A 235 -23.27 11.41 10.43
CA LEU A 235 -23.24 11.74 9.00
C LEU A 235 -24.62 11.74 8.33
N ASN A 236 -25.71 11.58 9.10
CA ASN A 236 -27.09 11.46 8.62
C ASN A 236 -27.29 10.25 7.69
N ILE A 237 -26.56 9.17 7.95
CA ILE A 237 -26.73 7.87 7.28
C ILE A 237 -27.37 6.93 8.29
N GLN A 238 -28.44 6.23 7.91
CA GLN A 238 -29.17 5.36 8.84
C GLN A 238 -28.61 3.93 8.89
N TYR A 239 -28.06 3.46 7.78
CA TYR A 239 -27.67 2.06 7.64
C TYR A 239 -26.15 1.90 7.63
N LEU A 240 -25.67 0.84 8.27
CA LEU A 240 -24.26 0.46 8.30
C LEU A 240 -24.13 -1.00 7.88
N TRP A 241 -23.15 -1.30 7.06
CA TRP A 241 -22.76 -2.66 6.72
C TRP A 241 -21.44 -3.02 7.40
N ILE A 242 -21.44 -4.16 8.09
CA ILE A 242 -20.27 -4.75 8.75
C ILE A 242 -20.28 -6.22 8.39
N ASP A 243 -19.25 -6.71 7.71
CA ASP A 243 -19.09 -8.10 7.27
C ASP A 243 -19.47 -9.13 8.35
N ALA A 244 -18.88 -9.00 9.55
CA ALA A 244 -19.10 -9.90 10.67
C ALA A 244 -20.56 -10.00 11.13
N LEU A 245 -21.37 -8.95 10.90
CA LEU A 245 -22.77 -8.86 11.35
C LEU A 245 -23.77 -9.05 10.21
N CYS A 246 -23.45 -8.62 9.00
CA CYS A 246 -24.36 -8.67 7.86
C CYS A 246 -24.30 -9.99 7.08
N ILE A 247 -23.22 -10.76 7.25
CA ILE A 247 -23.04 -12.11 6.70
C ILE A 247 -23.17 -13.13 7.83
N ILE A 248 -23.92 -14.21 7.61
CA ILE A 248 -23.99 -15.34 8.55
C ILE A 248 -22.69 -16.15 8.45
N GLN A 249 -21.90 -16.17 9.53
CA GLN A 249 -20.52 -16.67 9.51
C GLN A 249 -20.40 -18.21 9.50
N ASP A 250 -21.44 -18.92 9.95
CA ASP A 250 -21.53 -20.39 9.96
C ASP A 250 -22.32 -20.95 8.77
N ASN A 251 -22.53 -20.15 7.71
CA ASN A 251 -23.26 -20.55 6.51
C ASN A 251 -22.43 -20.39 5.23
N ASP A 252 -21.76 -21.47 4.83
CA ASP A 252 -20.92 -21.53 3.61
C ASP A 252 -21.68 -21.15 2.32
N ALA A 253 -22.94 -21.55 2.20
CA ALA A 253 -23.72 -21.26 1.00
C ALA A 253 -24.02 -19.75 0.89
N GLU A 254 -24.31 -19.11 2.02
CA GLU A 254 -24.49 -17.66 2.06
C GLU A 254 -23.17 -16.92 1.85
N TRP A 255 -22.09 -17.38 2.48
CA TRP A 255 -20.76 -16.81 2.26
C TRP A 255 -20.39 -16.82 0.77
N LYS A 256 -20.55 -17.97 0.09
CA LYS A 256 -20.30 -18.09 -1.36
C LYS A 256 -21.19 -17.17 -2.22
N ALA A 257 -22.39 -16.84 -1.74
CA ALA A 257 -23.30 -15.93 -2.44
C ALA A 257 -22.97 -14.44 -2.19
N GLU A 258 -22.44 -14.08 -1.01
CA GLU A 258 -22.12 -12.70 -0.65
C GLU A 258 -20.73 -12.25 -1.11
N ILE A 259 -19.73 -13.14 -1.12
CA ILE A 259 -18.35 -12.80 -1.53
C ILE A 259 -18.27 -12.17 -2.94
N PRO A 260 -18.94 -12.67 -3.98
CA PRO A 260 -18.94 -12.04 -5.31
C PRO A 260 -19.57 -10.65 -5.35
N ARG A 261 -20.29 -10.25 -4.29
CA ARG A 261 -21.01 -8.98 -4.19
C ARG A 261 -20.18 -7.88 -3.55
N MET A 262 -18.94 -8.17 -3.12
CA MET A 262 -18.06 -7.18 -2.48
C MET A 262 -17.90 -5.90 -3.32
N GLN A 263 -17.86 -6.03 -4.66
CA GLN A 263 -17.89 -4.87 -5.55
C GLN A 263 -19.16 -4.03 -5.35
N ASP A 264 -20.33 -4.63 -5.37
CA ASP A 264 -21.60 -3.90 -5.24
C ASP A 264 -21.76 -3.27 -3.85
N ILE A 265 -21.30 -3.96 -2.79
CA ILE A 265 -21.36 -3.50 -1.40
C ILE A 265 -20.47 -2.27 -1.18
N TYR A 266 -19.17 -2.36 -1.47
CA TYR A 266 -18.27 -1.24 -1.20
C TYR A 266 -18.41 -0.12 -2.22
N SER A 267 -18.69 -0.44 -3.49
CA SER A 267 -18.91 0.62 -4.49
C SER A 267 -20.26 1.31 -4.36
N GLY A 268 -21.26 0.63 -3.78
CA GLY A 268 -22.60 1.18 -3.51
C GLY A 268 -22.72 1.94 -2.18
N SER A 269 -21.71 1.88 -1.30
CA SER A 269 -21.73 2.61 -0.03
C SER A 269 -21.57 4.12 -0.25
N SER A 270 -22.15 4.91 0.64
CA SER A 270 -21.98 6.37 0.66
C SER A 270 -20.58 6.75 1.11
N ILE A 271 -20.03 6.00 2.07
CA ILE A 271 -18.70 6.17 2.65
C ILE A 271 -18.25 4.87 3.33
N THR A 272 -16.97 4.54 3.19
CA THR A 272 -16.30 3.52 4.00
C THR A 272 -15.56 4.18 5.16
N ILE A 273 -15.88 3.76 6.37
CA ILE A 273 -15.17 4.14 7.59
C ILE A 273 -14.06 3.11 7.80
N ALA A 274 -12.81 3.53 7.74
CA ALA A 274 -11.66 2.65 7.92
C ALA A 274 -10.98 2.92 9.26
N ALA A 275 -11.08 2.00 10.21
CA ALA A 275 -10.39 2.03 11.51
C ALA A 275 -8.90 1.70 11.32
N THR A 276 -8.17 2.63 10.69
CA THR A 276 -6.93 2.36 9.94
C THR A 276 -5.78 1.95 10.85
N ASP A 277 -5.61 2.61 12.00
CA ASP A 277 -4.57 2.29 12.99
C ASP A 277 -5.06 1.37 14.11
N ALA A 278 -6.34 0.95 14.08
CA ALA A 278 -6.90 0.06 15.09
C ALA A 278 -6.40 -1.37 14.85
N ILE A 279 -5.66 -1.92 15.81
CA ILE A 279 -5.10 -3.30 15.71
C ILE A 279 -6.19 -4.38 15.85
N ASP A 280 -7.31 -4.05 16.49
CA ASP A 280 -8.49 -4.90 16.65
C ASP A 280 -9.76 -4.04 16.88
N CYS A 281 -10.91 -4.69 17.08
CA CYS A 281 -12.20 -4.04 17.24
C CYS A 281 -12.43 -3.38 18.63
N SER A 282 -11.51 -3.54 19.57
CA SER A 282 -11.59 -2.95 20.92
C SER A 282 -11.01 -1.53 20.99
N VAL A 283 -10.22 -1.12 20.00
CA VAL A 283 -9.48 0.16 20.02
C VAL A 283 -10.38 1.37 19.77
N GLY A 284 -11.29 1.32 18.81
CA GLY A 284 -12.08 2.47 18.36
C GLY A 284 -11.60 3.12 17.06
N CYS A 285 -12.45 3.98 16.49
CA CYS A 285 -12.11 4.87 15.36
C CYS A 285 -11.61 6.23 15.88
N PHE A 286 -12.02 6.63 17.09
CA PHE A 286 -11.53 7.84 17.72
C PHE A 286 -10.53 7.48 18.80
N PHE A 287 -9.24 7.47 18.42
CA PHE A 287 -8.16 7.30 19.39
C PHE A 287 -8.35 8.30 20.54
N PRO A 288 -8.39 7.83 21.80
CA PRO A 288 -8.50 8.73 22.94
C PRO A 288 -7.32 9.71 22.93
N GLU A 289 -7.55 10.90 23.50
CA GLU A 289 -6.52 11.93 23.62
C GLU A 289 -5.21 11.29 24.11
N PRO A 290 -4.08 11.47 23.41
CA PRO A 290 -2.79 10.95 23.84
C PRO A 290 -2.54 11.39 25.29
N ARG A 291 -2.56 10.43 26.23
CA ARG A 291 -2.34 10.68 27.66
C ARG A 291 -0.94 11.21 27.96
N GLU A 292 -0.05 11.14 26.99
CA GLU A 292 1.20 11.88 26.91
C GLU A 292 1.39 12.25 25.45
N LEU A 293 1.83 13.47 25.13
CA LEU A 293 2.25 13.86 23.77
C LEU A 293 3.08 12.70 23.20
N ASP A 294 2.50 11.97 22.25
CA ASP A 294 3.20 10.92 21.54
C ASP A 294 4.47 11.59 21.01
N LYS A 295 5.66 11.12 21.42
CA LYS A 295 6.95 11.76 21.07
C LYS A 295 7.17 11.86 19.55
N SER A 296 6.28 11.25 18.76
CA SER A 296 6.20 11.27 17.31
C SER A 296 5.45 12.47 16.72
N GLU A 297 4.80 13.31 17.54
CA GLU A 297 4.09 14.51 17.07
C GLU A 297 4.34 15.75 17.93
N VAL A 298 4.37 16.91 17.29
CA VAL A 298 4.51 18.22 17.96
C VAL A 298 3.46 19.19 17.43
N PHE A 299 2.81 19.92 18.34
CA PHE A 299 1.93 21.06 18.05
C PHE A 299 2.48 22.29 18.78
N LEU A 300 2.77 23.36 18.05
CA LEU A 300 3.31 24.59 18.62
C LEU A 300 2.84 25.84 17.85
N THR A 301 2.76 26.95 18.56
CA THR A 301 2.45 28.27 17.99
C THR A 301 3.69 29.13 18.09
N ILE A 302 4.22 29.61 16.96
CA ILE A 302 5.41 30.46 16.91
C ILE A 302 4.97 31.89 16.63
N SER A 303 5.29 32.79 17.55
CA SER A 303 5.20 34.23 17.34
C SER A 303 6.47 34.73 16.66
N ASN A 304 6.37 35.34 15.49
CA ASN A 304 7.54 35.95 14.84
C ASN A 304 7.96 37.20 15.61
N THR A 305 9.21 37.25 16.06
CA THR A 305 9.81 38.45 16.66
C THR A 305 9.98 39.53 15.59
N GLY A 306 8.95 40.34 15.37
CA GLY A 306 8.93 41.47 14.43
C GLY A 306 7.72 41.53 13.48
N CYS A 307 6.80 40.55 13.51
CA CYS A 307 5.53 40.62 12.78
C CYS A 307 4.40 40.20 13.73
N ASP A 308 3.31 40.97 13.79
CA ASP A 308 2.09 40.71 14.60
C ASP A 308 1.28 39.47 14.12
N VAL A 309 1.94 38.46 13.52
CA VAL A 309 1.32 37.30 12.90
C VAL A 309 2.01 36.03 13.39
N GLY A 310 1.28 35.20 14.13
CA GLY A 310 1.74 33.88 14.56
C GLY A 310 1.61 32.81 13.46
N THR A 311 2.47 31.78 13.53
CA THR A 311 2.39 30.57 12.70
C THR A 311 2.16 29.37 13.60
N ILE A 312 1.10 28.61 13.33
CA ILE A 312 0.81 27.35 14.03
C ILE A 312 1.49 26.22 13.26
N VAL A 313 2.16 25.30 13.95
CA VAL A 313 2.99 24.26 13.35
C VAL A 313 2.60 22.91 13.92
N ARG A 314 2.46 21.94 13.02
CA ARG A 314 2.35 20.52 13.31
C ARG A 314 3.50 19.77 12.66
N VAL A 315 4.21 18.98 13.45
CA VAL A 315 5.21 18.04 12.96
C VAL A 315 4.73 16.64 13.28
N GLN A 316 4.72 15.78 12.28
CA GLN A 316 4.30 14.38 12.42
C GLN A 316 5.34 13.46 11.79
N LYS A 317 5.52 12.29 12.39
CA LYS A 317 6.28 11.22 11.77
C LYS A 317 5.57 10.73 10.50
N GLY A 318 6.34 10.61 9.42
CA GLY A 318 5.86 10.17 8.12
C GLY A 318 4.95 11.17 7.42
N ASP A 319 4.32 10.69 6.36
CA ASP A 319 3.24 11.35 5.65
C ASP A 319 1.97 10.53 5.87
N ILE A 320 0.89 11.17 6.33
CA ILE A 320 -0.38 10.48 6.60
C ILE A 320 -0.88 9.66 5.41
N ARG A 321 -0.58 10.09 4.17
CA ARG A 321 -0.95 9.39 2.93
C ARG A 321 -0.26 8.03 2.80
N THR A 322 1.05 7.99 3.08
CA THR A 322 1.84 6.76 3.02
C THR A 322 1.62 5.92 4.28
N SER A 323 1.57 6.55 5.45
CA SER A 323 1.32 5.89 6.74
C SER A 323 0.01 5.10 6.74
N ALA A 324 -1.04 5.61 6.09
CA ALA A 324 -2.29 4.87 5.92
C ALA A 324 -2.04 3.51 5.25
N GLY A 325 -1.21 3.44 4.20
CA GLY A 325 -0.91 2.20 3.47
C GLY A 325 -0.12 1.15 4.27
N TYR A 326 0.55 1.53 5.36
CA TYR A 326 1.35 0.63 6.21
C TYR A 326 0.75 0.42 7.61
N SER A 327 -0.48 0.87 7.83
CA SER A 327 -1.16 0.74 9.11
C SER A 327 -1.63 -0.69 9.40
N ALA A 328 -2.06 -0.94 10.64
CA ALA A 328 -2.54 -2.25 11.08
C ALA A 328 -3.65 -2.82 10.18
N LEU A 329 -4.65 -2.00 9.84
CA LEU A 329 -5.74 -2.40 8.95
C LEU A 329 -5.23 -2.84 7.57
N ASN A 330 -4.29 -2.08 6.99
CA ASN A 330 -3.78 -2.33 5.65
C ASN A 330 -2.80 -3.50 5.55
N THR A 331 -2.51 -4.18 6.66
CA THR A 331 -1.84 -5.49 6.64
C THR A 331 -2.81 -6.63 6.32
N ARG A 332 -4.13 -6.45 6.45
CA ARG A 332 -5.10 -7.53 6.20
C ARG A 332 -5.40 -7.69 4.72
N GLY A 333 -5.48 -8.96 4.28
CA GLY A 333 -5.73 -9.36 2.90
C GLY A 333 -7.03 -8.80 2.31
N TRP A 334 -8.14 -9.02 2.99
CA TRP A 334 -9.48 -8.56 2.58
C TRP A 334 -9.56 -7.04 2.36
N VAL A 335 -8.82 -6.25 3.14
CA VAL A 335 -8.95 -4.79 3.16
C VAL A 335 -8.62 -4.12 1.82
N LEU A 336 -7.77 -4.72 0.97
CA LEU A 336 -7.42 -4.05 -0.29
C LEU A 336 -8.67 -3.83 -1.14
N GLN A 337 -9.55 -4.84 -1.27
CA GLN A 337 -10.74 -4.69 -2.09
C GLN A 337 -11.69 -3.66 -1.49
N GLU A 338 -11.83 -3.67 -0.17
CA GLU A 338 -12.67 -2.72 0.57
C GLU A 338 -12.26 -1.29 0.23
N LEU A 339 -10.95 -1.01 0.19
CA LEU A 339 -10.43 0.32 -0.14
C LEU A 339 -10.49 0.65 -1.64
N VAL A 340 -10.13 -0.28 -2.53
CA VAL A 340 -10.14 -0.07 -3.99
C VAL A 340 -11.55 0.23 -4.50
N LEU A 341 -12.55 -0.50 -3.98
CA LEU A 341 -13.93 -0.49 -4.46
C LEU A 341 -14.72 0.72 -3.93
N SER A 342 -14.35 1.21 -2.76
CA SER A 342 -14.98 2.38 -2.13
C SER A 342 -14.81 3.65 -2.95
N HIS A 343 -15.90 4.43 -3.10
CA HIS A 343 -15.83 5.76 -3.74
C HIS A 343 -15.29 6.84 -2.81
N ARG A 344 -15.50 6.64 -1.51
CA ARG A 344 -15.07 7.54 -0.43
C ARG A 344 -14.62 6.67 0.74
N THR A 345 -13.43 6.93 1.23
CA THR A 345 -12.89 6.30 2.43
C THR A 345 -12.43 7.39 3.39
N VAL A 346 -12.87 7.29 4.65
CA VAL A 346 -12.24 8.01 5.75
C VAL A 346 -11.36 7.05 6.53
N HIS A 347 -10.06 7.33 6.53
CA HIS A 347 -9.10 6.70 7.41
C HIS A 347 -9.12 7.41 8.76
N CYS A 348 -9.63 6.70 9.76
CA CYS A 348 -9.53 7.08 11.15
C CYS A 348 -8.18 6.62 11.69
N MET A 349 -7.22 7.55 11.74
CA MET A 349 -5.84 7.30 12.17
C MET A 349 -5.55 7.99 13.50
N ARG A 350 -4.46 7.59 14.15
CA ARG A 350 -3.96 8.23 15.39
C ARG A 350 -3.54 9.67 15.11
N ALA A 351 -2.87 9.90 13.99
CA ALA A 351 -2.40 11.21 13.53
C ALA A 351 -3.51 12.18 13.11
N GLY A 352 -4.75 11.70 12.96
CA GLY A 352 -5.90 12.49 12.52
C GLY A 352 -6.76 11.78 11.49
N LEU A 353 -7.63 12.54 10.83
CA LEU A 353 -8.43 12.05 9.71
C LEU A 353 -7.68 12.19 8.38
N TYR A 354 -7.70 11.12 7.58
CA TYR A 354 -7.28 11.14 6.18
C TYR A 354 -8.43 10.69 5.28
N TRP A 355 -8.78 11.54 4.32
CA TRP A 355 -9.88 11.31 3.39
C TRP A 355 -9.34 10.95 2.01
N GLU A 356 -9.97 9.96 1.40
CA GLU A 356 -9.70 9.51 0.06
C GLU A 356 -11.02 9.40 -0.73
N CYS A 357 -11.11 10.07 -1.87
CA CYS A 357 -12.18 9.82 -2.84
C CYS A 357 -11.62 9.71 -4.27
N ARG A 358 -12.49 9.52 -5.26
CA ARG A 358 -12.06 9.36 -6.67
C ARG A 358 -11.43 10.62 -7.28
N SER A 359 -11.62 11.80 -6.68
CA SER A 359 -11.11 13.07 -7.21
C SER A 359 -9.90 13.60 -6.45
N GLU A 360 -9.86 13.44 -5.13
CA GLU A 360 -8.85 14.05 -4.29
C GLU A 360 -8.64 13.30 -2.97
N CYS A 361 -7.57 13.66 -2.27
CA CYS A 361 -7.29 13.26 -0.90
C CYS A 361 -7.21 14.49 -0.01
N ARG A 362 -7.68 14.38 1.24
CA ARG A 362 -7.60 15.47 2.23
C ARG A 362 -7.01 15.01 3.54
N SER A 363 -6.28 15.89 4.22
CA SER A 363 -5.90 15.70 5.63
C SER A 363 -6.67 16.65 6.53
N GLU A 364 -6.83 16.29 7.81
CA GLU A 364 -7.48 17.13 8.81
C GLU A 364 -6.85 18.52 8.91
N ALA A 365 -5.53 18.62 8.63
CA ALA A 365 -4.76 19.86 8.58
C ALA A 365 -5.18 20.84 7.47
N GLY A 366 -6.04 20.42 6.54
CA GLY A 366 -6.52 21.24 5.41
C GLY A 366 -5.68 21.09 4.14
N LEU A 367 -4.82 20.06 4.05
CA LEU A 367 -4.10 19.74 2.82
C LEU A 367 -5.03 19.03 1.85
N VAL A 368 -4.95 19.39 0.57
CA VAL A 368 -5.74 18.78 -0.51
C VAL A 368 -4.81 18.35 -1.64
N PHE A 369 -4.84 17.08 -1.99
CA PHE A 369 -4.01 16.49 -3.05
C PHE A 369 -4.91 15.92 -4.14
N ASP A 370 -4.58 16.17 -5.40
CA ASP A 370 -5.27 15.54 -6.53
C ASP A 370 -5.05 14.02 -6.49
N ARG A 371 -6.12 13.22 -6.64
CA ARG A 371 -6.03 11.75 -6.53
C ARG A 371 -5.15 11.13 -7.63
N ALA A 372 -5.23 11.65 -8.85
CA ALA A 372 -4.49 11.14 -10.00
C ALA A 372 -3.01 11.52 -9.95
N ALA A 373 -2.68 12.70 -9.40
CA ALA A 373 -1.29 13.13 -9.21
C ALA A 373 -0.64 12.58 -7.92
N ASN A 374 -1.44 12.01 -7.01
CA ASN A 374 -0.95 11.54 -5.72
C ASN A 374 -0.35 10.13 -5.80
N HIS A 375 0.95 10.04 -6.12
CA HIS A 375 1.70 8.77 -6.13
C HIS A 375 1.83 8.11 -4.75
N GLN A 376 1.51 8.82 -3.67
CA GLN A 376 1.66 8.40 -2.27
C GLN A 376 0.33 7.97 -1.62
N SER A 377 -0.76 7.91 -2.38
CA SER A 377 -2.06 7.42 -1.89
C SER A 377 -1.98 5.96 -1.42
N SER A 378 -2.82 5.62 -0.44
CA SER A 378 -2.91 4.25 0.09
C SER A 378 -3.26 3.21 -0.99
N VAL A 379 -4.08 3.63 -1.97
CA VAL A 379 -4.54 2.80 -3.09
C VAL A 379 -4.74 3.68 -4.35
N PRO A 380 -4.00 3.46 -5.45
CA PRO A 380 -4.20 4.21 -6.68
C PRO A 380 -5.56 3.90 -7.31
N VAL A 381 -6.16 4.88 -7.96
CA VAL A 381 -7.46 4.76 -8.66
C VAL A 381 -7.19 4.56 -10.15
N LEU A 382 -8.06 3.80 -10.84
CA LEU A 382 -8.04 3.73 -12.30
C LEU A 382 -8.36 5.12 -12.87
N SER A 383 -7.41 5.73 -13.58
CA SER A 383 -7.58 7.04 -14.21
C SER A 383 -7.47 6.94 -15.74
N GLY A 384 -8.53 7.35 -16.44
CA GLY A 384 -8.53 7.61 -17.89
C GLY A 384 -8.72 6.40 -18.82
N ASN A 385 -9.24 6.68 -20.03
CA ASN A 385 -9.66 5.72 -21.06
C ASN A 385 -8.50 5.00 -21.82
N MET A 386 -7.29 4.92 -21.25
CA MET A 386 -6.15 4.30 -21.95
C MET A 386 -5.72 2.99 -21.28
N ARG A 387 -5.88 1.87 -21.99
CA ARG A 387 -5.46 0.52 -21.57
C ARG A 387 -3.99 0.44 -21.09
N HIS A 388 -3.11 1.32 -21.57
CA HIS A 388 -1.70 1.35 -21.15
C HIS A 388 -1.46 2.03 -19.78
N ALA A 389 -2.36 2.89 -19.30
CA ALA A 389 -2.23 3.48 -17.97
C ALA A 389 -2.76 2.54 -16.87
N THR A 390 -3.64 1.60 -17.23
CA THR A 390 -4.39 0.78 -16.27
C THR A 390 -3.61 -0.40 -15.69
N PHE A 391 -2.71 -1.05 -16.46
CA PHE A 391 -1.95 -2.20 -15.93
C PHE A 391 -0.95 -1.80 -14.83
N LYS A 392 -0.38 -0.59 -14.89
CA LYS A 392 0.44 -0.06 -13.79
C LYS A 392 -0.35 0.07 -12.48
N THR A 393 -1.64 0.42 -12.57
CA THR A 393 -2.53 0.48 -11.40
C THR A 393 -2.82 -0.92 -10.88
N TRP A 394 -3.10 -1.88 -11.77
CA TRP A 394 -3.23 -3.29 -11.40
C TRP A 394 -2.00 -3.80 -10.64
N TRP A 395 -0.80 -3.54 -11.15
CA TRP A 395 0.45 -3.92 -10.48
C TRP A 395 0.57 -3.34 -9.09
N LYS A 396 0.33 -2.04 -8.92
CA LYS A 396 0.36 -1.42 -7.59
C LYS A 396 -0.64 -2.05 -6.63
N TRP A 397 -1.81 -2.46 -7.12
CA TRP A 397 -2.75 -3.23 -6.31
C TRP A 397 -2.18 -4.59 -5.95
N ILE A 398 -1.59 -5.33 -6.88
CA ILE A 398 -1.03 -6.65 -6.64
C ILE A 398 0.20 -6.62 -5.73
N GLU A 399 1.09 -5.63 -5.88
CA GLU A 399 2.20 -5.38 -4.95
C GLU A 399 1.66 -5.15 -3.53
N SER A 400 0.68 -4.23 -3.40
CA SER A 400 0.01 -3.95 -2.13
C SER A 400 -0.74 -5.16 -1.56
N TYR A 401 -1.29 -6.01 -2.43
CA TYR A 401 -2.02 -7.22 -2.06
C TYR A 401 -1.07 -8.31 -1.55
N SER A 402 0.03 -8.55 -2.26
CA SER A 402 0.96 -9.66 -2.03
C SER A 402 1.61 -9.61 -0.65
N ARG A 403 1.84 -8.41 -0.10
CA ARG A 403 2.39 -8.19 1.25
C ARG A 403 1.38 -8.32 2.38
N ARG A 404 0.08 -8.52 2.09
CA ARG A 404 -0.96 -8.60 3.11
C ARG A 404 -1.07 -10.01 3.68
N HIS A 405 -1.42 -10.07 4.96
CA HIS A 405 -1.60 -11.29 5.72
C HIS A 405 -3.03 -11.82 5.63
N PHE A 406 -3.13 -13.14 5.59
CA PHE A 406 -4.37 -13.90 5.60
C PHE A 406 -4.34 -14.85 6.79
N SER A 407 -5.39 -14.81 7.63
CA SER A 407 -5.55 -15.78 8.72
C SER A 407 -5.78 -17.18 8.18
N PHE A 408 -6.51 -17.28 7.05
CA PHE A 408 -6.74 -18.51 6.32
C PHE A 408 -6.24 -18.34 4.89
N TRP A 409 -5.29 -19.18 4.48
CA TRP A 409 -4.68 -19.06 3.14
C TRP A 409 -5.70 -19.16 2.00
N ASN A 410 -6.76 -19.96 2.19
CA ASN A 410 -7.84 -20.14 1.22
C ASN A 410 -8.63 -18.84 0.96
N ASP A 411 -8.54 -17.83 1.82
CA ASP A 411 -9.18 -16.53 1.62
C ASP A 411 -8.46 -15.65 0.61
N ARG A 412 -7.21 -16.00 0.23
CA ARG A 412 -6.39 -15.20 -0.69
C ARG A 412 -7.18 -14.93 -1.97
N LEU A 413 -7.60 -15.98 -2.67
CA LEU A 413 -8.28 -15.81 -3.95
C LEU A 413 -9.66 -15.13 -3.84
N PRO A 414 -10.56 -15.51 -2.90
CA PRO A 414 -11.80 -14.80 -2.61
C PRO A 414 -11.60 -13.29 -2.35
N ALA A 415 -10.53 -12.91 -1.65
CA ALA A 415 -10.27 -11.50 -1.31
C ALA A 415 -9.87 -10.62 -2.51
N LEU A 416 -9.69 -11.19 -3.71
CA LEU A 416 -9.40 -10.46 -4.95
C LEU A 416 -10.62 -10.28 -5.85
N ILE A 417 -11.70 -11.04 -5.62
CA ILE A 417 -12.79 -11.18 -6.59
C ILE A 417 -13.37 -9.83 -7.01
N GLY A 418 -13.65 -8.94 -6.04
CA GLY A 418 -14.23 -7.64 -6.34
C GLY A 418 -13.29 -6.73 -7.12
N ILE A 419 -11.98 -6.77 -6.85
CA ILE A 419 -10.99 -5.98 -7.59
C ILE A 419 -10.84 -6.51 -9.02
N VAL A 420 -10.83 -7.83 -9.21
CA VAL A 420 -10.78 -8.46 -10.54
C VAL A 420 -12.01 -8.06 -11.35
N GLN A 421 -13.22 -8.19 -10.79
CA GLN A 421 -14.45 -7.77 -11.46
C GLN A 421 -14.45 -6.27 -11.79
N TYR A 422 -13.98 -5.44 -10.87
CA TYR A 422 -13.89 -4.00 -11.08
C TYR A 422 -12.90 -3.64 -12.20
N TYR A 423 -11.73 -4.27 -12.22
CA TYR A 423 -10.73 -4.05 -13.28
C TYR A 423 -11.26 -4.53 -14.63
N GLN A 424 -11.80 -5.74 -14.69
CA GLN A 424 -12.40 -6.33 -15.91
C GLN A 424 -13.49 -5.41 -16.49
N GLN A 425 -14.40 -4.89 -15.66
CA GLN A 425 -15.45 -3.98 -16.12
C GLN A 425 -14.88 -2.65 -16.62
N ALA A 426 -13.79 -2.16 -16.03
CA ALA A 426 -13.20 -0.89 -16.38
C ALA A 426 -12.31 -0.95 -17.64
N THR A 427 -11.66 -2.08 -17.90
CA THR A 427 -10.71 -2.25 -19.02
C THR A 427 -11.28 -3.06 -20.19
N GLU A 428 -12.37 -3.80 -19.95
CA GLU A 428 -12.90 -4.83 -20.85
C GLU A 428 -11.89 -5.93 -21.18
N ASP A 429 -10.88 -6.11 -20.32
CA ASP A 429 -9.82 -7.12 -20.47
C ASP A 429 -10.23 -8.46 -19.87
N VAL A 430 -9.55 -9.54 -20.28
CA VAL A 430 -9.89 -10.91 -19.88
C VAL A 430 -8.94 -11.38 -18.76
N PRO A 431 -9.45 -11.76 -17.59
CA PRO A 431 -8.62 -12.20 -16.48
C PRO A 431 -8.08 -13.62 -16.68
N ILE A 432 -6.78 -13.80 -16.43
CA ILE A 432 -6.04 -15.08 -16.48
C ILE A 432 -5.37 -15.29 -15.10
N LEU A 433 -6.15 -15.75 -14.10
CA LEU A 433 -5.70 -16.04 -12.72
C LEU A 433 -4.54 -15.16 -12.20
N GLY A 434 -4.85 -13.89 -11.91
CA GLY A 434 -3.87 -12.91 -11.45
C GLY A 434 -3.12 -12.14 -12.55
N LEU A 435 -3.26 -12.56 -13.81
CA LEU A 435 -2.75 -11.90 -15.02
C LEU A 435 -3.94 -11.42 -15.88
N TRP A 436 -3.66 -10.69 -16.95
CA TRP A 436 -4.64 -10.25 -17.96
C TRP A 436 -4.18 -10.55 -19.37
N GLU A 437 -5.11 -10.82 -20.28
CA GLU A 437 -4.79 -11.11 -21.69
C GLU A 437 -4.12 -9.91 -22.39
N GLY A 438 -4.64 -8.70 -22.17
CA GLY A 438 -4.13 -7.47 -22.79
C GLY A 438 -2.77 -6.98 -22.25
N SER A 439 -2.38 -7.38 -21.04
CA SER A 439 -1.08 -7.06 -20.42
C SER A 439 -0.25 -8.30 -20.09
N PHE A 440 -0.49 -9.41 -20.79
CA PHE A 440 0.02 -10.73 -20.43
C PHE A 440 1.55 -10.77 -20.25
N CYS A 441 2.32 -10.26 -21.22
CA CYS A 441 3.78 -10.23 -21.17
C CYS A 441 4.30 -9.38 -20.01
N GLN A 442 3.60 -8.30 -19.70
CA GLN A 442 3.91 -7.38 -18.62
C GLN A 442 3.61 -8.08 -17.27
N ASP A 443 2.45 -8.70 -17.12
CA ASP A 443 2.03 -9.33 -15.86
C ASP A 443 2.92 -10.51 -15.45
N LEU A 444 3.62 -11.15 -16.39
CA LEU A 444 4.63 -12.18 -16.08
C LEU A 444 5.94 -11.62 -15.47
N LEU A 445 6.14 -10.30 -15.42
CA LEU A 445 7.39 -9.68 -14.93
C LEU A 445 7.50 -9.61 -13.41
N TRP A 446 6.52 -10.14 -12.67
CA TRP A 446 6.55 -10.10 -11.20
C TRP A 446 7.82 -10.78 -10.67
N MET A 447 8.31 -10.28 -9.53
CA MET A 447 9.49 -10.82 -8.87
C MET A 447 9.28 -10.70 -7.36
N ARG A 448 9.70 -11.68 -6.56
CA ARG A 448 9.65 -11.55 -5.08
C ARG A 448 10.53 -10.39 -4.57
N VAL A 449 10.13 -9.77 -3.47
CA VAL A 449 10.90 -8.73 -2.79
C VAL A 449 11.85 -9.37 -1.78
N THR A 450 13.15 -9.21 -2.01
CA THR A 450 14.26 -9.80 -1.22
C THR A 450 14.71 -8.94 -0.04
N LYS A 451 13.79 -8.26 0.67
CA LYS A 451 14.15 -7.63 1.97
C LYS A 451 14.86 -8.68 2.82
N LEU A 452 15.97 -8.32 3.48
CA LEU A 452 16.74 -9.18 4.39
C LEU A 452 15.75 -9.96 5.28
N ALA A 453 15.59 -11.22 4.92
CA ALA A 453 14.43 -12.05 5.21
C ALA A 453 14.53 -12.66 6.61
N GLU A 454 14.70 -11.82 7.63
CA GLU A 454 14.92 -12.32 9.00
C GLU A 454 13.63 -12.35 9.86
N GLU A 455 12.51 -11.77 9.43
CA GLU A 455 11.35 -11.59 10.32
C GLU A 455 9.98 -12.11 9.84
N VAL A 456 9.85 -12.62 8.60
CA VAL A 456 8.55 -13.16 8.13
C VAL A 456 8.69 -14.64 7.84
N GLU A 457 8.06 -15.48 8.65
CA GLU A 457 7.92 -16.90 8.35
C GLU A 457 7.12 -17.07 7.06
N PRO A 458 7.69 -17.70 6.01
CA PRO A 458 6.97 -17.93 4.78
C PRO A 458 5.82 -18.92 5.02
N THR A 459 4.73 -18.75 4.28
CA THR A 459 3.68 -19.77 4.22
C THR A 459 4.28 -21.11 3.76
N PRO A 460 4.01 -22.22 4.46
CA PRO A 460 4.51 -23.53 4.04
C PRO A 460 4.11 -23.85 2.60
N ILE A 461 5.08 -24.29 1.79
CA ILE A 461 4.90 -24.61 0.36
C ILE A 461 3.77 -25.63 0.14
N GLU A 462 3.54 -26.53 1.10
CA GLU A 462 2.47 -27.54 1.07
C GLU A 462 1.05 -26.94 1.02
N GLN A 463 0.88 -25.65 1.33
CA GLN A 463 -0.41 -24.95 1.26
C GLN A 463 -0.59 -24.17 -0.07
N ILE A 464 0.43 -24.16 -0.95
CA ILE A 464 0.42 -23.39 -2.20
C ILE A 464 -0.16 -24.27 -3.32
N GLU A 465 -1.46 -24.14 -3.56
CA GLU A 465 -2.19 -24.87 -4.61
C GLU A 465 -2.31 -24.08 -5.93
N PHE A 466 -1.47 -23.06 -6.13
CA PHE A 466 -1.53 -22.20 -7.30
C PHE A 466 -0.51 -22.62 -8.39
N PRO A 467 -0.86 -22.43 -9.67
CA PRO A 467 0.06 -22.62 -10.77
C PRO A 467 1.32 -21.77 -10.63
N SER A 468 2.48 -22.29 -11.00
CA SER A 468 3.78 -21.62 -10.77
C SER A 468 3.94 -20.32 -11.55
N TRP A 469 3.19 -20.16 -12.66
CA TRP A 469 3.24 -18.98 -13.50
C TRP A 469 2.47 -17.77 -12.93
N THR A 470 1.53 -17.98 -12.00
CA THR A 470 0.83 -16.88 -11.34
C THR A 470 1.56 -16.43 -10.09
N TRP A 471 1.58 -15.13 -9.84
CA TRP A 471 2.18 -14.56 -8.62
C TRP A 471 1.46 -15.02 -7.35
N LEU A 472 0.23 -15.55 -7.46
CA LEU A 472 -0.50 -16.15 -6.34
C LEU A 472 0.25 -17.35 -5.74
N SER A 473 1.13 -18.00 -6.51
CA SER A 473 2.00 -19.07 -6.02
C SER A 473 3.18 -18.56 -5.16
N CYS A 474 3.43 -17.25 -5.14
CA CYS A 474 4.49 -16.67 -4.32
C CYS A 474 3.98 -16.35 -2.91
N ALA A 475 4.64 -16.94 -1.90
CA ALA A 475 4.37 -16.68 -0.48
C ALA A 475 4.92 -15.33 0.03
N TYR A 476 5.70 -14.63 -0.80
CA TYR A 476 6.36 -13.37 -0.43
C TYR A 476 5.68 -12.17 -1.07
N GLU A 477 6.01 -10.97 -0.56
CA GLU A 477 5.73 -9.71 -1.25
C GLU A 477 6.36 -9.77 -2.65
N ILE A 478 5.64 -9.31 -3.67
CA ILE A 478 6.13 -9.21 -5.04
C ILE A 478 6.21 -7.76 -5.51
N ALA A 479 7.04 -7.50 -6.52
CA ALA A 479 7.21 -6.20 -7.18
C ALA A 479 7.31 -6.37 -8.71
N TYR A 480 7.00 -5.31 -9.45
CA TYR A 480 7.17 -5.19 -10.90
C TYR A 480 8.32 -4.23 -11.27
N ASP A 481 9.36 -4.18 -10.42
CA ASP A 481 10.43 -3.16 -10.42
C ASP A 481 11.64 -3.49 -11.29
N PHE A 482 11.57 -4.57 -12.07
CA PHE A 482 12.70 -5.14 -12.81
C PHE A 482 13.42 -4.14 -13.74
N TRP A 483 12.75 -3.05 -14.13
CA TRP A 483 13.23 -2.05 -15.09
C TRP A 483 13.36 -0.64 -14.50
N LYS A 484 13.11 -0.43 -13.20
CA LYS A 484 13.25 0.90 -12.59
C LYS A 484 14.73 1.29 -12.51
N PRO A 485 15.17 2.41 -13.10
CA PRO A 485 16.51 2.91 -12.87
C PRO A 485 16.66 3.34 -11.40
N SER A 486 17.85 3.19 -10.82
CA SER A 486 18.18 3.65 -9.46
C SER A 486 18.03 5.17 -9.27
N ARG A 487 17.76 5.92 -10.36
CA ARG A 487 17.54 7.36 -10.40
C ARG A 487 16.31 7.72 -11.25
N GLY A 488 15.12 7.46 -10.70
CA GLY A 488 14.00 8.41 -10.69
C GLY A 488 13.29 8.84 -11.99
N ASN A 489 13.65 8.38 -13.19
CA ASN A 489 12.88 8.72 -14.39
C ASN A 489 12.12 7.50 -14.95
N ASP A 490 10.80 7.60 -14.92
CA ASP A 490 9.83 6.62 -15.44
C ASP A 490 9.78 6.73 -16.99
N GLU A 491 10.89 6.40 -17.67
CA GLU A 491 10.94 6.35 -19.14
C GLU A 491 10.57 4.95 -19.65
N LEU A 492 9.29 4.59 -19.49
CA LEU A 492 8.65 3.47 -20.20
C LEU A 492 8.28 3.83 -21.65
N ASN A 493 8.85 4.91 -22.21
CA ASN A 493 8.60 5.43 -23.55
C ASN A 493 9.75 5.16 -24.56
N GLN A 494 10.68 4.25 -24.26
CA GLN A 494 11.72 3.82 -25.22
C GLN A 494 11.41 2.42 -25.75
N ASP A 495 11.95 2.06 -26.92
CA ASP A 495 11.70 0.83 -27.72
C ASP A 495 11.72 -0.46 -26.89
N VAL A 496 10.56 -0.84 -26.34
CA VAL A 496 10.35 -2.12 -25.66
C VAL A 496 9.70 -3.10 -26.63
N HIS A 497 10.27 -4.29 -26.74
CA HIS A 497 9.76 -5.36 -27.57
C HIS A 497 9.32 -6.55 -26.72
N ASP A 498 8.08 -7.00 -26.90
CA ASP A 498 7.54 -8.21 -26.29
C ASP A 498 7.77 -9.39 -27.25
N HIS A 499 8.21 -10.53 -26.72
CA HIS A 499 8.65 -11.67 -27.54
C HIS A 499 7.79 -12.92 -27.44
N VAL A 500 6.84 -12.94 -26.49
CA VAL A 500 5.97 -14.09 -26.21
C VAL A 500 4.57 -13.86 -26.75
N ASN A 501 4.01 -14.92 -27.34
CA ASN A 501 2.60 -15.01 -27.70
C ASN A 501 1.89 -15.94 -26.70
N LEU A 502 0.74 -15.50 -26.20
CA LEU A 502 -0.20 -16.36 -25.49
C LEU A 502 -0.94 -17.23 -26.52
N VAL A 503 -0.77 -18.55 -26.44
CA VAL A 503 -1.35 -19.51 -27.41
C VAL A 503 -2.68 -20.05 -26.92
N GLU A 504 -2.72 -20.54 -25.69
CA GLU A 504 -3.90 -21.13 -25.05
C GLU A 504 -3.79 -20.94 -23.55
N TRP A 505 -4.92 -20.72 -22.88
CA TRP A 505 -5.00 -20.83 -21.44
C TRP A 505 -6.36 -21.35 -21.01
N ASN A 506 -6.40 -22.02 -19.87
CA ASN A 506 -7.62 -22.48 -19.22
C ASN A 506 -7.43 -22.61 -17.72
N VAL A 507 -8.45 -22.29 -16.93
CA VAL A 507 -8.50 -22.53 -15.48
C VAL A 507 -9.84 -23.16 -15.16
N VAL A 508 -9.81 -24.42 -14.74
CA VAL A 508 -11.00 -25.19 -14.34
C VAL A 508 -11.14 -25.10 -12.84
N TRP A 509 -12.34 -24.73 -12.40
CA TRP A 509 -12.70 -24.57 -11.01
C TRP A 509 -13.57 -25.74 -10.57
N THR A 510 -13.39 -26.17 -9.32
CA THR A 510 -14.26 -27.20 -8.72
C THR A 510 -15.72 -26.76 -8.61
N SER A 511 -15.97 -25.44 -8.53
CA SER A 511 -17.30 -24.84 -8.64
C SER A 511 -17.20 -23.39 -9.16
N GLU A 512 -17.37 -22.39 -8.29
CA GLU A 512 -17.38 -20.99 -8.67
C GLU A 512 -15.96 -20.42 -8.85
N PRO A 513 -15.68 -19.66 -9.93
CA PRO A 513 -14.39 -19.01 -10.15
C PRO A 513 -13.97 -18.08 -9.02
N LEU A 514 -12.68 -18.10 -8.68
CA LEU A 514 -12.06 -17.28 -7.61
C LEU A 514 -12.57 -17.54 -6.18
N ILE A 515 -13.57 -18.40 -5.99
CA ILE A 515 -14.13 -18.76 -4.68
C ILE A 515 -13.74 -20.19 -4.32
N SER A 516 -13.74 -21.08 -5.32
CA SER A 516 -13.47 -22.50 -5.15
C SER A 516 -12.04 -22.87 -5.50
N ARG A 517 -11.64 -24.11 -5.19
CA ARG A 517 -10.30 -24.62 -5.53
C ARG A 517 -10.17 -24.78 -7.04
N ILE A 518 -8.96 -24.60 -7.53
CA ILE A 518 -8.59 -24.88 -8.92
C ILE A 518 -8.47 -26.40 -9.08
N GLU A 519 -9.23 -26.97 -10.01
CA GLU A 519 -9.17 -28.39 -10.35
C GLU A 519 -8.01 -28.66 -11.32
N SER A 520 -7.85 -27.80 -12.32
CA SER A 520 -6.73 -27.85 -13.25
C SER A 520 -6.49 -26.47 -13.87
N SER A 521 -5.28 -26.26 -14.35
CA SER A 521 -4.91 -25.04 -15.07
C SER A 521 -3.94 -25.38 -16.18
N ARG A 522 -4.00 -24.59 -17.26
CA ARG A 522 -3.10 -24.70 -18.39
C ARG A 522 -2.76 -23.31 -18.89
N LEU A 523 -1.49 -23.07 -19.17
CA LEU A 523 -1.01 -21.85 -19.82
C LEU A 523 0.03 -22.22 -20.87
N VAL A 524 -0.26 -21.99 -22.15
CA VAL A 524 0.60 -22.35 -23.27
C VAL A 524 1.11 -21.09 -23.95
N LEU A 525 2.43 -20.97 -24.05
CA LEU A 525 3.13 -19.80 -24.56
C LEU A 525 4.03 -20.18 -25.71
N GLU A 526 4.23 -19.25 -26.65
CA GLU A 526 5.22 -19.39 -27.72
C GLU A 526 6.19 -18.21 -27.68
N GLY A 527 7.49 -18.49 -27.59
CA GLY A 527 8.51 -17.44 -27.59
C GLY A 527 9.92 -17.97 -27.83
N PRO A 528 10.92 -17.07 -27.97
CA PRO A 528 12.32 -17.44 -28.09
C PRO A 528 12.80 -18.08 -26.80
N VAL A 529 13.50 -19.20 -26.92
CA VAL A 529 14.02 -19.95 -25.77
C VAL A 529 15.50 -20.26 -25.93
N GLN A 530 16.18 -20.38 -24.79
CA GLN A 530 17.57 -20.83 -24.74
C GLN A 530 17.82 -21.60 -23.46
N GLU A 531 18.68 -22.61 -23.52
CA GLU A 531 19.09 -23.36 -22.33
C GLU A 531 20.35 -22.75 -21.74
N HIS A 532 20.35 -22.51 -20.43
CA HIS A 532 21.51 -21.98 -19.70
C HIS A 532 21.69 -22.73 -18.39
N MET A 533 22.95 -22.93 -18.00
CA MET A 533 23.29 -23.35 -16.64
C MET A 533 23.32 -22.11 -15.74
N LEU A 534 22.45 -22.04 -14.74
CA LEU A 534 22.34 -20.88 -13.85
C LEU A 534 22.56 -21.26 -12.38
N SER A 535 23.20 -20.35 -11.64
CA SER A 535 23.33 -20.41 -10.17
C SER A 535 23.51 -19.00 -9.60
N VAL A 536 23.11 -18.78 -8.34
CA VAL A 536 23.42 -17.52 -7.65
C VAL A 536 24.92 -17.42 -7.44
N ALA A 537 25.51 -16.32 -7.94
CA ALA A 537 26.93 -16.05 -7.77
C ALA A 537 27.25 -15.78 -6.29
N PRO A 538 28.24 -16.45 -5.66
CA PRO A 538 28.55 -16.26 -4.24
C PRO A 538 28.85 -14.81 -3.85
N GLN A 539 29.53 -14.05 -4.72
CA GLN A 539 29.80 -12.62 -4.52
C GLN A 539 28.63 -11.72 -4.93
N GLY A 540 27.68 -12.25 -5.69
CA GLY A 540 26.51 -11.55 -6.22
C GLY A 540 25.25 -11.69 -5.37
N LYS A 541 25.28 -12.51 -4.32
CA LYS A 541 24.12 -12.89 -3.50
C LYS A 541 23.49 -11.74 -2.70
N ASP A 542 24.28 -10.72 -2.40
CA ASP A 542 23.85 -9.58 -1.57
C ASP A 542 23.29 -8.42 -2.41
N HIS A 543 23.26 -8.58 -3.74
CA HIS A 543 22.61 -7.63 -4.66
C HIS A 543 21.11 -7.91 -4.78
N ASN A 544 20.33 -6.88 -5.14
CA ASN A 544 18.90 -7.00 -5.38
C ASN A 544 18.51 -6.39 -6.76
N PRO A 545 18.09 -7.22 -7.74
CA PRO A 545 18.14 -8.69 -7.72
C PRO A 545 19.58 -9.23 -7.62
N THR A 546 19.75 -10.51 -7.27
CA THR A 546 21.08 -11.12 -7.16
C THR A 546 21.75 -11.24 -8.53
N TYR A 547 23.07 -11.37 -8.55
CA TYR A 547 23.76 -11.74 -9.79
C TYR A 547 23.84 -13.26 -9.93
N LEU A 548 23.66 -13.73 -11.17
CA LEU A 548 23.71 -15.15 -11.53
C LEU A 548 24.98 -15.44 -12.32
N ASP A 549 25.61 -16.57 -12.02
CA ASP A 549 26.61 -17.17 -12.90
C ASP A 549 25.87 -17.86 -14.06
N VAL A 550 26.41 -17.70 -15.27
CA VAL A 550 25.81 -18.18 -16.52
C VAL A 550 26.80 -19.11 -17.21
N ASP A 551 26.38 -20.34 -17.47
CA ASP A 551 27.18 -21.35 -18.14
C ASP A 551 28.57 -21.52 -17.52
N ASN A 552 29.62 -21.24 -18.28
CA ASN A 552 31.01 -21.24 -17.83
C ASN A 552 31.65 -19.86 -17.97
N GLU A 553 30.84 -18.81 -18.08
CA GLU A 553 31.31 -17.44 -18.17
C GLU A 553 32.05 -17.04 -16.90
N LYS A 554 33.08 -16.22 -17.07
CA LYS A 554 33.83 -15.62 -15.95
C LYS A 554 33.44 -14.14 -15.86
N PRO A 555 33.00 -13.65 -14.69
CA PRO A 555 32.69 -12.23 -14.54
C PRO A 555 33.89 -11.34 -14.87
N ASP A 556 33.68 -10.23 -15.58
CA ASP A 556 34.72 -9.28 -15.96
C ASP A 556 34.86 -8.17 -14.90
N PHE A 557 35.91 -8.27 -14.10
CA PHE A 557 36.21 -7.33 -13.01
C PHE A 557 37.03 -6.11 -13.46
N GLU A 558 37.42 -6.00 -14.73
CA GLU A 558 38.35 -4.96 -15.17
C GLU A 558 37.66 -3.62 -15.46
N ASN A 559 36.42 -3.64 -15.96
CA ASN A 559 35.83 -2.47 -16.65
C ASN A 559 34.49 -1.96 -16.09
N ARG A 560 33.88 -2.62 -15.11
CA ARG A 560 32.55 -2.23 -14.58
C ARG A 560 32.48 -2.34 -13.05
N PRO A 561 31.70 -1.47 -12.38
CA PRO A 561 31.41 -1.63 -10.96
C PRO A 561 30.63 -2.92 -10.65
N PHE A 562 30.00 -3.52 -11.66
CA PHE A 562 29.27 -4.79 -11.58
C PHE A 562 29.75 -5.73 -12.71
N PRO A 563 30.47 -6.82 -12.38
CA PRO A 563 31.16 -7.66 -13.37
C PRO A 563 30.28 -8.76 -13.99
N TRP A 564 29.05 -8.95 -13.49
CA TRP A 564 28.09 -9.91 -14.03
C TRP A 564 27.18 -9.27 -15.08
N ARG A 565 26.95 -9.98 -16.18
CA ARG A 565 25.96 -9.58 -17.20
C ARG A 565 24.54 -10.03 -16.89
N CYS A 566 24.36 -10.98 -15.95
CA CYS A 566 23.05 -11.54 -15.61
C CYS A 566 22.66 -11.21 -14.18
N SER A 567 21.54 -10.51 -14.02
CA SER A 567 20.88 -10.30 -12.73
C SER A 567 19.55 -11.04 -12.71
N GLY A 568 19.13 -11.58 -11.57
CA GLY A 568 17.90 -12.36 -11.51
C GLY A 568 17.67 -12.92 -10.12
N GLN A 569 16.60 -13.71 -10.00
CA GLN A 569 16.29 -14.40 -8.76
C GLN A 569 15.37 -15.58 -9.03
N PHE A 570 15.43 -16.56 -8.14
CA PHE A 570 14.49 -17.67 -8.10
C PHE A 570 13.34 -17.35 -7.12
N ASP A 571 12.15 -17.83 -7.46
CA ASP A 571 10.91 -17.51 -6.76
C ASP A 571 10.86 -18.15 -5.36
N ASP A 572 11.51 -19.31 -5.18
CA ASP A 572 11.51 -20.10 -3.94
C ASP A 572 12.71 -19.84 -3.01
N GLY A 573 13.86 -19.38 -3.52
CA GLY A 573 15.05 -19.22 -2.68
C GLY A 573 16.32 -19.04 -3.49
N PRO A 574 17.40 -18.49 -2.93
CA PRO A 574 18.69 -18.51 -3.62
C PRO A 574 19.12 -19.96 -3.90
N ARG A 575 19.34 -20.30 -5.18
CA ARG A 575 19.85 -21.61 -5.63
C ARG A 575 21.33 -21.51 -5.99
N ILE A 576 22.21 -22.10 -5.17
CA ILE A 576 23.67 -22.01 -5.35
C ILE A 576 24.19 -23.09 -6.31
N SER A 577 23.49 -24.22 -6.42
CA SER A 577 23.87 -25.27 -7.35
C SER A 577 23.60 -24.84 -8.78
N ARG A 578 24.59 -25.05 -9.65
CA ARG A 578 24.49 -24.77 -11.08
C ARG A 578 23.65 -25.87 -11.74
N VAL A 579 22.49 -25.49 -12.26
CA VAL A 579 21.49 -26.39 -12.86
C VAL A 579 21.11 -25.85 -14.24
N GLN A 580 20.77 -26.73 -15.17
CA GLN A 580 20.29 -26.36 -16.50
C GLN A 580 18.82 -25.92 -16.40
N TYR A 581 18.51 -24.75 -16.94
CA TYR A 581 17.15 -24.24 -17.04
C TYR A 581 16.81 -23.90 -18.49
N LEU A 582 15.54 -24.00 -18.83
CA LEU A 582 15.02 -23.40 -20.05
C LEU A 582 14.69 -21.94 -19.74
N CYS A 583 15.33 -21.01 -20.45
CA CYS A 583 15.06 -19.59 -20.36
C CYS A 583 14.12 -19.18 -21.50
N LEU A 584 13.01 -18.51 -21.18
CA LEU A 584 12.06 -17.97 -22.17
C LEU A 584 12.16 -16.45 -22.20
N LEU A 585 12.57 -15.86 -23.32
CA LEU A 585 12.64 -14.41 -23.49
C LEU A 585 11.23 -13.80 -23.46
N LEU A 586 10.95 -12.97 -22.46
CA LEU A 586 9.70 -12.22 -22.35
C LEU A 586 9.75 -10.90 -23.12
N ARG A 587 10.77 -10.08 -22.81
CA ARG A 587 10.86 -8.70 -23.28
C ARG A 587 12.31 -8.28 -23.50
N SER A 588 12.54 -7.38 -24.44
CA SER A 588 13.83 -6.71 -24.61
C SER A 588 13.70 -5.21 -24.75
N ARG A 589 14.76 -4.49 -24.44
CA ARG A 589 14.92 -3.06 -24.73
C ARG A 589 16.35 -2.78 -25.13
N ASP A 590 16.50 -1.89 -26.10
CA ASP A 590 17.79 -1.38 -26.53
C ASP A 590 17.97 0.05 -25.95
N SER A 591 19.20 0.41 -25.59
CA SER A 591 19.55 1.71 -25.01
C SER A 591 20.91 2.17 -25.51
N GLU A 592 21.09 3.47 -25.74
CA GLU A 592 22.38 4.03 -26.14
C GLU A 592 23.06 4.75 -24.97
N GLU A 593 24.30 4.40 -24.69
CA GLU A 593 25.13 5.06 -23.69
C GLU A 593 26.57 5.18 -24.19
N ASN A 594 27.11 6.40 -24.18
CA ASN A 594 28.48 6.71 -24.64
C ASN A 594 28.79 6.21 -26.07
N GLY A 595 27.80 6.24 -26.98
CA GLY A 595 27.97 5.79 -28.36
C GLY A 595 27.99 4.27 -28.55
N LYS A 596 27.65 3.51 -27.51
CA LYS A 596 27.44 2.06 -27.56
C LYS A 596 25.97 1.73 -27.34
N THR A 597 25.49 0.70 -28.03
CA THR A 597 24.17 0.14 -27.79
C THR A 597 24.26 -0.97 -26.74
N TYR A 598 23.47 -0.85 -25.69
CA TYR A 598 23.27 -1.89 -24.68
C TYR A 598 21.87 -2.46 -24.79
N ILE A 599 21.81 -3.78 -24.77
CA ILE A 599 20.61 -4.59 -24.87
C ILE A 599 20.29 -5.13 -23.48
N ARG A 600 19.02 -5.03 -23.10
CA ARG A 600 18.45 -5.62 -21.90
C ARG A 600 17.42 -6.66 -22.30
N GLU A 601 17.59 -7.91 -21.86
CA GLU A 601 16.72 -9.03 -22.19
C GLU A 601 16.20 -9.68 -20.91
N THR A 602 14.90 -9.59 -20.68
CA THR A 602 14.21 -10.16 -19.51
C THR A 602 13.56 -11.48 -19.87
N PHE A 603 13.81 -12.53 -19.09
CA PHE A 603 13.37 -13.89 -19.37
C PHE A 603 12.86 -14.61 -18.13
N LEU A 604 11.96 -15.57 -18.32
CA LEU A 604 11.57 -16.53 -17.28
C LEU A 604 12.62 -17.63 -17.18
N ILE A 605 12.88 -18.08 -15.96
CA ILE A 605 13.67 -19.27 -15.66
C ILE A 605 12.70 -20.41 -15.41
N LEU A 606 12.80 -21.46 -16.23
CA LEU A 606 11.86 -22.58 -16.23
C LEU A 606 12.56 -23.90 -15.93
N GLU A 607 11.93 -24.70 -15.10
CA GLU A 607 12.36 -26.04 -14.72
C GLU A 607 11.40 -27.07 -15.33
N SER A 608 11.94 -28.10 -15.99
CA SER A 608 11.12 -29.15 -16.63
C SER A 608 10.47 -30.04 -15.58
N ASP A 609 9.19 -30.31 -15.74
CA ASP A 609 8.51 -31.41 -15.06
C ASP A 609 8.58 -32.67 -15.92
N TYR A 610 9.45 -33.59 -15.52
CA TYR A 610 9.70 -34.85 -16.21
C TYR A 610 8.45 -35.75 -16.35
N SER A 611 7.37 -35.46 -15.61
CA SER A 611 6.14 -36.26 -15.65
C SER A 611 5.13 -35.77 -16.69
N THR A 612 5.18 -34.51 -17.13
CA THR A 612 4.09 -33.87 -17.90
C THR A 612 4.53 -33.15 -19.19
N ASP A 613 5.81 -33.20 -19.56
CA ASP A 613 6.41 -32.43 -20.70
C ASP A 613 6.05 -30.93 -20.63
N ALA A 614 5.87 -30.44 -19.41
CA ALA A 614 5.50 -29.08 -19.07
C ALA A 614 6.57 -28.48 -18.16
N TYR A 615 6.52 -27.17 -17.98
CA TYR A 615 7.54 -26.42 -17.26
C TYR A 615 6.94 -25.70 -16.06
N ARG A 616 7.68 -25.69 -14.95
CA ARG A 616 7.40 -24.83 -13.81
C ARG A 616 8.19 -23.55 -13.94
N ARG A 617 7.55 -22.41 -13.71
CA ARG A 617 8.28 -21.15 -13.49
C ARG A 617 8.98 -21.25 -12.13
N VAL A 618 10.29 -20.97 -12.12
CA VAL A 618 11.10 -20.99 -10.90
C VAL A 618 11.87 -19.70 -10.66
N GLY A 619 11.80 -18.73 -11.58
CA GLY A 619 12.45 -17.44 -11.40
C GLY A 619 12.34 -16.53 -12.62
N ILE A 620 13.01 -15.40 -12.50
CA ILE A 620 13.11 -14.37 -13.56
C ILE A 620 14.54 -13.83 -13.62
N GLY A 621 15.03 -13.60 -14.83
CA GLY A 621 16.39 -13.17 -15.12
C GLY A 621 16.46 -12.03 -16.13
N ASN A 622 17.58 -11.31 -16.10
CA ASN A 622 17.89 -10.18 -16.96
C ASN A 622 19.32 -10.31 -17.49
N PHE A 623 19.48 -10.38 -18.80
CA PHE A 623 20.79 -10.15 -19.42
C PHE A 623 20.95 -8.69 -19.81
N PHE A 624 22.12 -8.13 -19.49
CA PHE A 624 22.51 -6.79 -19.87
C PHE A 624 23.90 -6.81 -20.53
N GLY A 625 23.99 -6.39 -21.79
CA GLY A 625 25.23 -6.47 -22.56
C GLY A 625 25.18 -5.74 -23.90
N GLU A 626 26.24 -5.84 -24.69
CA GLU A 626 26.32 -5.26 -26.06
C GLU A 626 25.77 -6.22 -27.13
N GLU A 627 25.50 -7.48 -26.77
CA GLU A 627 25.03 -8.53 -27.67
C GLU A 627 23.73 -9.17 -27.15
N ARG A 628 22.89 -9.67 -28.09
CA ARG A 628 21.68 -10.44 -27.76
C ARG A 628 22.06 -11.82 -27.23
N SER A 629 21.43 -12.23 -26.15
CA SER A 629 21.60 -13.54 -25.54
C SER A 629 20.65 -14.59 -26.10
N PHE A 630 19.56 -14.17 -26.76
CA PHE A 630 18.57 -15.04 -27.38
C PHE A 630 18.56 -14.89 -28.90
N ASP A 631 18.49 -16.02 -29.62
CA ASP A 631 18.18 -16.01 -31.05
C ASP A 631 16.66 -15.92 -31.26
N PRO A 632 16.13 -14.84 -31.87
CA PRO A 632 14.69 -14.69 -32.10
C PRO A 632 14.08 -15.78 -32.99
N LYS A 633 14.90 -16.55 -33.73
CA LYS A 633 14.44 -17.68 -34.55
C LYS A 633 14.23 -18.96 -33.76
N LEU A 634 14.87 -19.11 -32.60
CA LEU A 634 14.77 -20.30 -31.75
C LEU A 634 13.51 -20.23 -30.87
N ARG A 635 12.34 -20.33 -31.49
CA ARG A 635 11.05 -20.29 -30.79
C ARG A 635 10.56 -21.70 -30.43
N ARG A 636 9.94 -21.84 -29.27
CA ARG A 636 9.24 -23.07 -28.85
C ARG A 636 7.88 -22.73 -28.27
N THR A 637 6.92 -23.64 -28.47
CA THR A 637 5.67 -23.65 -27.71
C THR A 637 5.88 -24.44 -26.43
N ILE A 638 5.61 -23.83 -25.29
CA ILE A 638 5.81 -24.41 -23.95
C ILE A 638 4.49 -24.39 -23.17
N SER A 639 4.25 -25.41 -22.36
CA SER A 639 3.16 -25.44 -21.39
C SER A 639 3.70 -25.13 -20.00
N LEU A 640 3.09 -24.19 -19.28
CA LEU A 640 3.42 -23.86 -17.90
C LEU A 640 2.44 -24.52 -16.93
N LEU A 641 2.98 -25.06 -15.83
CA LEU A 641 2.25 -25.72 -14.74
C LEU A 641 1.84 -24.77 -13.62
#